data_AF-A0A1U8LI39-F1
#
_entry.id   AF-A0A1U8LI39-F1
#
_cell.length_a   1.000
_cell.length_b   1.000
_cell.length_c   1.000
_cell.angle_alpha   90.00
_cell.angle_beta   90.00
_cell.angle_gamma   90.00
#
_symmetry.space_group_name_H-M   'P 1'
#
loop_
_entity.id
_entity.type
_entity.pdbx_description
1 polymer ?
#
loop_
_entity_poly.entity_id
_entity_poly.type
_entity_poly.pdbx_seq_one_letter_code
_entity_poly.pdbx_strand_id
1 'polypeptide(L)'
;MDVSECESRTEEETMELQHFSHPHPLVFFKYQTVASKEVDPEAARCFGGENPLEDGSYGCNQCKFYLHKGCAELELVPRIQHPFHPQHPLTFFPQSPYLGEYVCGLCGGIFWGFVYHCGSCLFDLHINCALLESSIATNFPNSLHHHPLHFIQNHNEEVERDCSGCQTPLSGPIYHCFDCSYPTFFTLHKKCVEEQPLEINHSCDRKHPLTLLPQRPAHPEKCNCYLCKIQWNGFVYSCSLCNFELSVDDIVSPPTITNASQEHPWMLISKKRSFICDFCGIVGDHSPYLCATCNLVVHKNCISLPRNIRITQHCHVICFSYSFQQNQVEDCMCKICQTEVDTSYGRYCCSASGGDYIAHAHCATNKSIWDGTIIKEGYDEKHGPSNLITDVFEQISIEEIMVASKIKHSYHHHNLRLKHSYHHHNLRLTFSGEIKDDSQCDGCMRPISNPFYSCEQCKFFLHKNCAELSKEMGHPFHKHALTLTNSRTLVEYSICNACSHWYQGFSYRCYRRGCSLNFDIRCMLMLNTLNHPSHDHSLFLEHNRKRDCSACSGTMEPWSVAYRCMKRCDYTLDVGCSTLPLTASYKYDKHPLTLTYSDESEASQLYCDLCEKERQPNSWFYYCADCDNSLHLNCALGDLPYMKLGNKIKGTPHRHPLTVVKNIWNCPPCVECRELCNGQALECKETGCNFTVHWDCCWGLTF
;
A
#
# COMPACT_ATOMS: atom_id res chain seq x y z
N MET A 1 44.73 -45.54 40.47
CA MET A 1 44.83 -46.35 39.24
C MET A 1 44.22 -45.51 38.15
N ASP A 2 45.08 -45.08 37.24
CA ASP A 2 44.80 -44.19 36.11
C ASP A 2 43.63 -44.64 35.25
N VAL A 3 42.85 -43.67 34.79
CA VAL A 3 42.34 -43.65 33.42
C VAL A 3 42.50 -42.22 32.89
N SER A 4 43.67 -41.97 32.30
CA SER A 4 43.86 -40.96 31.27
C SER A 4 43.15 -41.42 29.99
N GLU A 5 42.32 -40.57 29.36
CA GLU A 5 42.40 -40.34 27.91
C GLU A 5 41.47 -39.23 27.40
N CYS A 6 42.12 -38.30 26.69
CA CYS A 6 41.67 -37.60 25.48
C CYS A 6 40.64 -36.46 25.59
N GLU A 7 41.16 -35.27 25.94
CA GLU A 7 40.69 -34.01 25.39
C GLU A 7 40.92 -34.00 23.87
N SER A 8 39.84 -34.05 23.09
CA SER A 8 39.84 -33.63 21.68
C SER A 8 39.08 -32.32 21.57
N ARG A 9 39.80 -31.22 21.77
CA ARG A 9 39.38 -29.91 21.24
C ARG A 9 39.37 -30.03 19.72
N THR A 10 38.18 -30.19 19.15
CA THR A 10 37.96 -29.82 17.75
C THR A 10 37.94 -28.30 17.72
N GLU A 11 39.05 -27.71 17.30
CA GLU A 11 39.08 -26.33 16.80
C GLU A 11 38.15 -26.31 15.57
N GLU A 12 36.89 -25.91 15.76
CA GLU A 12 36.09 -25.42 14.64
C GLU A 12 36.80 -24.15 14.15
N GLU A 13 37.55 -24.28 13.05
CA GLU A 13 38.06 -23.15 12.28
C GLU A 13 36.85 -22.24 11.96
N THR A 14 36.74 -21.14 12.70
CA THR A 14 35.74 -20.11 12.44
C THR A 14 36.11 -19.48 11.11
N MET A 15 35.34 -19.76 10.06
CA MET A 15 35.55 -19.14 8.75
C MET A 15 35.16 -17.66 8.83
N GLU A 16 36.16 -16.80 8.99
CA GLU A 16 36.02 -15.35 9.00
C GLU A 16 36.27 -14.74 7.61
N LEU A 17 35.40 -13.82 7.19
CA LEU A 17 35.50 -13.09 5.92
C LEU A 17 35.58 -11.58 6.20
N GLN A 18 36.65 -10.94 5.76
CA GLN A 18 36.73 -9.49 5.74
C GLN A 18 36.02 -8.95 4.48
N HIS A 19 34.76 -8.56 4.60
CA HIS A 19 33.96 -8.06 3.49
C HIS A 19 34.17 -6.56 3.26
N PHE A 20 34.32 -6.10 2.00
CA PHE A 20 34.62 -4.69 1.68
C PHE A 20 33.53 -3.71 2.15
N SER A 21 32.29 -4.18 2.32
CA SER A 21 31.15 -3.34 2.74
C SER A 21 31.04 -3.17 4.26
N HIS A 22 31.83 -3.89 5.06
CA HIS A 22 31.67 -3.90 6.51
C HIS A 22 33.04 -3.89 7.21
N PRO A 23 33.28 -3.01 8.20
CA PRO A 23 34.59 -2.88 8.82
C PRO A 23 34.97 -4.07 9.70
N HIS A 24 34.01 -4.83 10.23
CA HIS A 24 34.28 -6.00 11.08
C HIS A 24 34.34 -7.29 10.26
N PRO A 25 35.18 -8.28 10.65
CA PRO A 25 35.14 -9.62 10.08
C PRO A 25 33.75 -10.24 10.23
N LEU A 26 33.24 -10.80 9.14
CA LEU A 26 31.99 -11.54 9.15
C LEU A 26 32.28 -13.01 9.43
N VAL A 27 31.60 -13.59 10.41
CA VAL A 27 31.77 -15.01 10.77
C VAL A 27 30.74 -15.83 10.01
N PHE A 28 31.17 -16.92 9.39
CA PHE A 28 30.25 -17.88 8.78
C PHE A 28 29.47 -18.63 9.85
N PHE A 29 28.15 -18.71 9.69
CA PHE A 29 27.29 -19.53 10.53
C PHE A 29 26.25 -20.27 9.68
N LYS A 30 25.85 -21.45 10.17
CA LYS A 30 24.72 -22.20 9.64
C LYS A 30 23.49 -21.87 10.48
N TYR A 31 22.38 -21.58 9.81
CA TYR A 31 21.15 -21.08 10.45
C TYR A 31 20.61 -22.03 11.54
N GLN A 32 20.81 -23.34 11.38
CA GLN A 32 20.37 -24.36 12.34
C GLN A 32 21.09 -24.34 13.70
N THR A 33 22.26 -23.70 13.84
CA THR A 33 23.07 -23.75 15.07
C THR A 33 22.84 -22.56 16.03
N VAL A 34 22.17 -21.49 15.59
CA VAL A 34 21.98 -20.23 16.37
C VAL A 34 20.54 -20.02 16.83
N ALA A 35 19.61 -20.90 16.45
CA ALA A 35 18.22 -20.90 16.93
C ALA A 35 18.09 -21.23 18.44
N SER A 36 19.22 -21.38 19.16
CA SER A 36 19.28 -21.41 20.61
C SER A 36 19.68 -20.03 21.18
N LYS A 37 18.65 -19.22 21.43
CA LYS A 37 18.54 -18.19 22.50
C LYS A 37 18.90 -16.72 22.27
N GLU A 38 19.47 -16.24 21.17
CA GLU A 38 19.82 -14.79 21.08
C GLU A 38 19.50 -14.04 19.78
N VAL A 39 18.92 -14.68 18.75
CA VAL A 39 18.57 -14.01 17.50
C VAL A 39 17.09 -14.25 17.18
N ASP A 40 16.33 -13.16 17.02
CA ASP A 40 14.96 -13.18 16.52
C ASP A 40 14.96 -13.73 15.08
N PRO A 41 14.34 -14.90 14.81
CA PRO A 41 14.30 -15.52 13.48
C PRO A 41 13.68 -14.62 12.40
N GLU A 42 12.85 -13.64 12.80
CA GLU A 42 12.15 -12.71 11.90
C GLU A 42 13.01 -11.49 11.51
N ALA A 43 14.14 -11.26 12.20
CA ALA A 43 14.93 -10.02 12.11
C ALA A 43 16.28 -10.14 11.37
N ALA A 44 16.73 -11.36 11.05
CA ALA A 44 18.01 -11.57 10.37
C ALA A 44 17.77 -11.68 8.85
N ARG A 45 17.94 -10.57 8.13
CA ARG A 45 17.85 -10.49 6.65
C ARG A 45 19.22 -10.22 6.05
N CYS A 46 19.44 -10.70 4.83
CA CYS A 46 20.65 -10.38 4.08
C CYS A 46 20.66 -8.90 3.64
N PHE A 47 21.72 -8.17 3.96
CA PHE A 47 21.93 -6.79 3.52
C PHE A 47 22.09 -6.64 2.00
N GLY A 48 22.44 -7.72 1.30
CA GLY A 48 22.60 -7.74 -0.16
C GLY A 48 21.31 -8.01 -0.94
N GLY A 49 20.20 -8.41 -0.29
CA GLY A 49 18.99 -8.81 -1.02
C GLY A 49 17.71 -9.04 -0.22
N GLU A 50 17.65 -8.67 1.07
CA GLU A 50 16.50 -8.75 2.00
C GLU A 50 15.76 -10.09 2.14
N ASN A 51 16.15 -11.15 1.45
CA ASN A 51 15.60 -12.48 1.66
C ASN A 51 16.04 -13.02 3.05
N PRO A 52 15.22 -13.88 3.68
CA PRO A 52 15.61 -14.62 4.88
C PRO A 52 16.94 -15.33 4.67
N LEU A 53 17.75 -15.45 5.71
CA LEU A 53 19.02 -16.16 5.63
C LEU A 53 18.77 -17.65 5.34
N GLU A 54 19.54 -18.21 4.41
CA GLU A 54 19.53 -19.63 4.05
C GLU A 54 20.59 -20.41 4.85
N ASP A 55 20.68 -21.74 4.65
CA ASP A 55 21.62 -22.66 5.32
C ASP A 55 23.10 -22.37 4.91
N GLY A 56 23.63 -21.24 5.41
CA GLY A 56 25.00 -20.76 5.21
C GLY A 56 25.04 -19.25 4.96
N SER A 57 25.43 -18.48 5.97
CA SER A 57 25.50 -17.01 5.90
C SER A 57 26.73 -16.46 6.64
N TYR A 58 27.20 -15.29 6.23
CA TYR A 58 28.24 -14.55 6.91
C TYR A 58 27.60 -13.41 7.71
N GLY A 59 28.05 -13.17 8.94
CA GLY A 59 27.53 -12.03 9.68
C GLY A 59 28.38 -11.53 10.84
N CYS A 60 28.11 -10.28 11.20
CA CYS A 60 28.64 -9.62 12.38
C CYS A 60 27.50 -9.39 13.37
N ASN A 61 27.47 -10.16 14.46
CA ASN A 61 26.44 -10.03 15.50
C ASN A 61 26.48 -8.68 16.23
N GLN A 62 27.67 -8.05 16.33
CA GLN A 62 27.81 -6.74 16.96
C GLN A 62 27.11 -5.64 16.15
N CYS A 63 27.16 -5.73 14.82
CA CYS A 63 26.54 -4.76 13.92
C CYS A 63 25.20 -5.21 13.35
N LYS A 64 24.76 -6.43 13.67
CA LYS A 64 23.61 -7.09 13.04
C LYS A 64 23.66 -7.04 11.50
N PHE A 65 24.87 -7.16 10.95
CA PHE A 65 25.12 -7.13 9.51
C PHE A 65 25.24 -8.57 9.03
N TYR A 66 24.34 -9.02 8.17
CA TYR A 66 24.28 -10.40 7.68
C TYR A 66 24.24 -10.42 6.16
N LEU A 67 24.94 -11.37 5.54
CA LEU A 67 24.94 -11.62 4.10
C LEU A 67 24.76 -13.11 3.85
N HIS A 68 23.99 -13.46 2.82
CA HIS A 68 24.05 -14.82 2.27
C HIS A 68 25.48 -15.14 1.86
N LYS A 69 25.86 -16.42 1.95
CA LYS A 69 27.16 -16.87 1.44
C LYS A 69 27.44 -16.35 0.02
N GLY A 70 26.46 -16.51 -0.88
CA GLY A 70 26.56 -16.03 -2.26
C GLY A 70 26.66 -14.50 -2.39
N CYS A 71 26.10 -13.71 -1.46
CA CYS A 71 26.23 -12.25 -1.47
C CYS A 71 27.57 -11.78 -0.92
N ALA A 72 28.16 -12.52 0.02
CA ALA A 72 29.45 -12.19 0.64
C ALA A 72 30.64 -12.60 -0.25
N GLU A 73 30.46 -13.65 -1.05
CA GLU A 73 31.47 -14.16 -2.00
C GLU A 73 31.31 -13.55 -3.41
N LEU A 74 30.35 -12.65 -3.62
CA LEU A 74 30.09 -12.04 -4.92
C LEU A 74 31.19 -11.04 -5.29
N GLU A 75 31.91 -11.29 -6.39
CA GLU A 75 32.90 -10.35 -6.92
C GLU A 75 32.20 -9.18 -7.62
N LEU A 76 31.91 -8.11 -6.87
CA LEU A 76 31.30 -6.89 -7.41
C LEU A 76 32.36 -5.93 -7.96
N VAL A 77 32.17 -5.50 -9.20
CA VAL A 77 33.08 -4.54 -9.86
C VAL A 77 32.75 -3.12 -9.35
N PRO A 78 33.73 -2.31 -8.90
CA PRO A 78 33.47 -0.98 -8.32
C PRO A 78 32.79 0.01 -9.27
N ARG A 79 32.99 -0.16 -10.58
CA ARG A 79 32.35 0.64 -11.62
C ARG A 79 31.96 -0.24 -12.79
N ILE A 80 30.73 -0.07 -13.26
CA ILE A 80 30.23 -0.75 -14.45
C ILE A 80 29.81 0.28 -15.49
N GLN A 81 30.09 -0.02 -16.76
CA GLN A 81 29.43 0.67 -17.87
C GLN A 81 28.22 -0.18 -18.26
N HIS A 82 27.05 0.25 -17.84
CA HIS A 82 25.85 -0.54 -18.03
C HIS A 82 25.20 -0.19 -19.38
N PRO A 83 24.78 -1.18 -20.20
CA PRO A 83 24.13 -0.94 -21.50
C PRO A 83 22.91 -0.02 -21.41
N PHE A 84 22.24 -0.02 -20.26
CA PHE A 84 21.03 0.75 -19.99
C PHE A 84 21.29 2.14 -19.37
N HIS A 85 22.55 2.45 -19.10
CA HIS A 85 22.99 3.79 -18.74
C HIS A 85 24.33 4.08 -19.43
N PRO A 86 24.37 4.14 -20.78
CA PRO A 86 25.62 4.19 -21.54
C PRO A 86 26.33 5.54 -21.40
N GLN A 87 25.60 6.59 -20.98
CA GLN A 87 26.12 7.95 -20.93
C GLN A 87 27.11 8.18 -19.78
N HIS A 88 26.91 7.50 -18.64
CA HIS A 88 27.85 7.57 -17.52
C HIS A 88 28.04 6.20 -16.86
N PRO A 89 29.25 5.88 -16.36
CA PRO A 89 29.47 4.68 -15.60
C PRO A 89 28.74 4.74 -14.25
N LEU A 90 28.18 3.61 -13.82
CA LEU A 90 27.59 3.45 -12.50
C LEU A 90 28.66 3.03 -11.50
N THR A 91 28.68 3.67 -10.34
CA THR A 91 29.62 3.34 -9.26
C THR A 91 28.90 2.50 -8.20
N PHE A 92 29.53 1.44 -7.75
CA PHE A 92 29.01 0.59 -6.70
C PHE A 92 29.10 1.29 -5.33
N PHE A 93 28.01 1.25 -4.57
CA PHE A 93 27.94 1.71 -3.19
C PHE A 93 27.40 0.60 -2.27
N PRO A 94 28.11 0.31 -1.15
CA PRO A 94 27.64 -0.68 -0.18
C PRO A 94 26.44 -0.21 0.66
N GLN A 95 26.17 1.10 0.65
CA GLN A 95 24.99 1.71 1.22
C GLN A 95 24.56 2.84 0.30
N SER A 96 23.27 2.92 -0.01
CA SER A 96 22.74 3.98 -0.86
C SER A 96 23.08 5.38 -0.30
N PRO A 97 23.42 6.35 -1.17
CA PRO A 97 23.80 7.71 -0.75
C PRO A 97 22.63 8.55 -0.21
N TYR A 98 21.40 8.07 -0.35
CA TYR A 98 20.18 8.74 0.07
C TYR A 98 19.70 8.26 1.46
N LEU A 99 18.65 8.88 2.00
CA LEU A 99 17.88 8.36 3.16
C LEU A 99 16.46 7.97 2.72
N GLY A 100 16.12 6.67 2.68
CA GLY A 100 14.78 6.17 2.32
C GLY A 100 14.77 4.96 1.37
N GLU A 101 13.62 4.77 0.72
CA GLU A 101 13.35 3.73 -0.29
C GLU A 101 13.83 4.19 -1.68
N TYR A 102 14.53 3.34 -2.44
CA TYR A 102 15.01 3.68 -3.80
C TYR A 102 14.41 2.79 -4.86
N VAL A 103 14.15 3.39 -6.01
CA VAL A 103 13.54 2.74 -7.15
C VAL A 103 14.63 2.36 -8.15
N CYS A 104 14.66 1.10 -8.55
CA CYS A 104 15.55 0.65 -9.61
C CYS A 104 15.19 1.32 -10.93
N GLY A 105 16.15 2.00 -11.55
CA GLY A 105 16.00 2.60 -12.87
C GLY A 105 15.70 1.59 -13.98
N LEU A 106 15.97 0.29 -13.74
CA LEU A 106 15.68 -0.78 -14.70
C LEU A 106 14.33 -1.47 -14.46
N CYS A 107 14.07 -1.99 -13.26
CA CYS A 107 12.85 -2.77 -12.99
C CYS A 107 11.71 -1.94 -12.36
N GLY A 108 11.99 -0.73 -11.88
CA GLY A 108 11.03 0.10 -11.14
C GLY A 108 10.68 -0.45 -9.75
N GLY A 109 11.35 -1.51 -9.29
CA GLY A 109 11.17 -2.09 -7.97
C GLY A 109 11.87 -1.27 -6.90
N ILE A 110 11.28 -1.26 -5.70
CA ILE A 110 11.86 -0.62 -4.52
C ILE A 110 12.87 -1.59 -3.89
N PHE A 111 14.08 -1.13 -3.59
CA PHE A 111 15.12 -1.96 -3.00
C PHE A 111 15.97 -1.23 -1.96
N TRP A 112 16.67 -2.02 -1.15
CA TRP A 112 17.56 -1.57 -0.06
C TRP A 112 18.91 -2.26 -0.15
N GLY A 113 19.95 -1.64 0.41
CA GLY A 113 21.29 -2.22 0.50
C GLY A 113 22.21 -1.83 -0.65
N PHE A 114 22.88 -2.83 -1.23
CA PHE A 114 23.90 -2.63 -2.27
C PHE A 114 23.32 -2.06 -3.57
N VAL A 115 23.93 -0.97 -4.08
CA VAL A 115 23.44 -0.21 -5.23
C VAL A 115 24.54 0.18 -6.19
N TYR A 116 24.25 0.16 -7.49
CA TYR A 116 25.02 0.84 -8.53
C TYR A 116 24.37 2.18 -8.84
N HIS A 117 25.08 3.27 -8.54
CA HIS A 117 24.53 4.63 -8.56
C HIS A 117 25.30 5.53 -9.54
N CYS A 118 24.56 6.36 -10.28
CA CYS A 118 25.11 7.50 -11.03
C CYS A 118 24.67 8.82 -10.37
N GLY A 119 25.60 9.55 -9.77
CA GLY A 119 25.32 10.84 -9.13
C GLY A 119 24.91 11.95 -10.11
N SER A 120 25.36 11.88 -11.36
CA SER A 120 25.03 12.91 -12.37
C SER A 120 23.59 12.78 -12.89
N CYS A 121 23.05 11.57 -12.93
CA CYS A 121 21.72 11.29 -13.48
C CYS A 121 20.71 10.84 -12.42
N LEU A 122 21.13 10.68 -11.15
CA LEU A 122 20.33 10.10 -10.07
C LEU A 122 19.70 8.76 -10.50
N PHE A 123 20.52 7.91 -11.13
CA PHE A 123 20.10 6.61 -11.68
C PHE A 123 20.69 5.47 -10.85
N ASP A 124 19.82 4.60 -10.33
CA ASP A 124 20.17 3.54 -9.39
C ASP A 124 19.77 2.15 -9.89
N LEU A 125 20.64 1.15 -9.70
CA LEU A 125 20.35 -0.25 -9.97
C LEU A 125 20.68 -1.12 -8.75
N HIS A 126 19.79 -2.03 -8.38
CA HIS A 126 20.19 -3.13 -7.49
C HIS A 126 21.11 -4.09 -8.23
N ILE A 127 21.91 -4.84 -7.48
CA ILE A 127 22.92 -5.79 -7.99
C ILE A 127 22.37 -6.68 -9.09
N ASN A 128 21.21 -7.31 -8.87
CA ASN A 128 20.66 -8.24 -9.85
C ASN A 128 20.36 -7.55 -11.18
N CYS A 129 19.91 -6.29 -11.17
CA CYS A 129 19.68 -5.53 -12.39
C CYS A 129 20.97 -5.03 -13.03
N ALA A 130 22.01 -4.77 -12.25
CA ALA A 130 23.33 -4.37 -12.74
C ALA A 130 24.11 -5.52 -13.41
N LEU A 131 23.77 -6.77 -13.06
CA LEU A 131 24.37 -7.99 -13.61
C LEU A 131 23.57 -8.60 -14.77
N LEU A 132 22.48 -7.95 -15.21
CA LEU A 132 21.66 -8.46 -16.31
C LEU A 132 22.39 -8.35 -17.65
N GLU A 133 22.56 -9.49 -18.31
CA GLU A 133 22.86 -9.53 -19.74
C GLU A 133 21.61 -9.15 -20.54
N SER A 134 21.75 -8.25 -21.50
CA SER A 134 20.65 -7.78 -22.34
C SER A 134 20.98 -7.84 -23.82
N SER A 135 19.95 -8.06 -24.63
CA SER A 135 20.02 -8.00 -26.09
C SER A 135 18.85 -7.18 -26.63
N ILE A 136 19.01 -6.58 -27.80
CA ILE A 136 17.98 -5.74 -28.43
C ILE A 136 17.11 -6.61 -29.35
N ALA A 137 15.79 -6.44 -29.29
CA ALA A 137 14.87 -7.00 -30.26
C ALA A 137 15.08 -6.31 -31.62
N THR A 138 15.80 -6.94 -32.54
CA THR A 138 16.15 -6.34 -33.83
C THR A 138 14.97 -6.27 -34.82
N ASN A 139 13.88 -6.98 -34.56
CA ASN A 139 12.77 -7.19 -35.51
C ASN A 139 11.39 -6.79 -34.97
N PHE A 140 11.28 -6.01 -33.89
CA PHE A 140 9.97 -5.56 -33.42
C PHE A 140 9.39 -4.47 -34.34
N PRO A 141 8.11 -4.56 -34.77
CA PRO A 141 7.55 -3.59 -35.72
C PRO A 141 7.43 -2.18 -35.14
N ASN A 142 8.07 -1.21 -35.81
CA ASN A 142 7.94 0.22 -35.48
C ASN A 142 6.49 0.72 -35.51
N SER A 143 5.57 0.05 -36.18
CA SER A 143 4.14 0.37 -36.19
C SER A 143 3.43 0.05 -34.87
N LEU A 144 3.99 -0.85 -34.05
CA LEU A 144 3.43 -1.24 -32.75
C LEU A 144 4.07 -0.45 -31.61
N HIS A 145 5.37 -0.16 -31.72
CA HIS A 145 6.10 0.68 -30.77
C HIS A 145 7.36 1.27 -31.42
N HIS A 146 7.65 2.54 -31.16
CA HIS A 146 8.71 3.27 -31.88
C HIS A 146 10.10 3.19 -31.23
N HIS A 147 10.18 2.69 -30.00
CA HIS A 147 11.44 2.59 -29.25
C HIS A 147 12.00 1.15 -29.29
N PRO A 148 13.33 1.00 -29.21
CA PRO A 148 13.96 -0.32 -29.14
C PRO A 148 13.52 -1.06 -27.87
N LEU A 149 13.14 -2.33 -28.05
CA LEU A 149 12.82 -3.23 -26.93
C LEU A 149 14.04 -4.04 -26.54
N HIS A 150 14.27 -4.14 -25.24
CA HIS A 150 15.40 -4.88 -24.69
C HIS A 150 14.93 -6.15 -24.01
N PHE A 151 15.55 -7.26 -24.36
CA PHE A 151 15.30 -8.56 -23.79
C PHE A 151 15.88 -8.66 -22.38
N ILE A 152 15.07 -9.16 -21.46
CA ILE A 152 15.43 -9.43 -20.07
C ILE A 152 15.08 -10.90 -19.81
N GLN A 153 16.12 -11.74 -19.68
CA GLN A 153 15.96 -13.18 -19.49
C GLN A 153 15.25 -13.50 -18.17
N ASN A 154 15.65 -12.82 -17.09
CA ASN A 154 15.07 -12.98 -15.76
C ASN A 154 14.73 -11.59 -15.20
N HIS A 155 13.46 -11.21 -15.26
CA HIS A 155 12.98 -10.19 -14.34
C HIS A 155 12.61 -10.93 -13.04
N ASN A 156 13.05 -10.44 -11.89
CA ASN A 156 12.54 -10.97 -10.61
C ASN A 156 11.00 -10.99 -10.70
N GLU A 157 10.34 -11.99 -10.10
CA GLU A 157 8.87 -12.10 -9.98
C GLU A 157 8.22 -10.91 -9.20
N GLU A 158 8.97 -9.83 -8.99
CA GLU A 158 8.64 -8.58 -8.31
C GLU A 158 7.76 -7.63 -9.12
N VAL A 159 7.55 -7.91 -10.42
CA VAL A 159 6.80 -7.03 -11.31
C VAL A 159 5.34 -7.47 -11.37
N GLU A 160 4.49 -6.91 -10.48
CA GLU A 160 3.02 -6.97 -10.62
C GLU A 160 2.53 -6.05 -11.77
N ARG A 161 3.07 -6.20 -12.98
CA ARG A 161 2.62 -5.45 -14.17
C ARG A 161 2.04 -6.39 -15.22
N ASP A 162 0.99 -5.92 -15.89
CA ASP A 162 0.39 -6.59 -17.03
C ASP A 162 1.18 -6.24 -18.31
N CYS A 163 1.31 -7.22 -19.21
CA CYS A 163 1.93 -7.04 -20.52
C CYS A 163 1.17 -5.98 -21.34
N SER A 164 1.88 -4.97 -21.86
CA SER A 164 1.30 -3.88 -22.65
C SER A 164 0.58 -4.39 -23.91
N GLY A 165 0.92 -5.57 -24.42
CA GLY A 165 0.31 -6.18 -25.60
C GLY A 165 -0.93 -7.01 -25.24
N CYS A 166 -0.77 -8.07 -24.45
CA CYS A 166 -1.85 -9.04 -24.18
C CYS A 166 -2.62 -8.79 -22.87
N GLN A 167 -2.22 -7.80 -22.07
CA GLN A 167 -2.86 -7.43 -20.80
C GLN A 167 -2.94 -8.57 -19.75
N THR A 168 -2.03 -9.55 -19.84
CA THR A 168 -1.89 -10.59 -18.81
C THR A 168 -0.63 -10.37 -17.97
N PRO A 169 -0.60 -10.82 -16.71
CA PRO A 169 0.56 -10.63 -15.83
C PRO A 169 1.85 -11.12 -16.47
N LEU A 170 2.92 -10.34 -16.32
CA LEU A 170 4.24 -10.70 -16.82
C LEU A 170 4.78 -11.96 -16.12
N SER A 171 5.39 -12.84 -16.90
CA SER A 171 6.02 -14.07 -16.39
C SER A 171 7.16 -14.50 -17.31
N GLY A 172 8.21 -15.08 -16.72
CA GLY A 172 9.38 -15.57 -17.45
C GLY A 172 10.16 -14.46 -18.16
N PRO A 173 10.79 -14.71 -19.31
CA PRO A 173 11.55 -13.69 -20.03
C PRO A 173 10.64 -12.63 -20.67
N ILE A 174 11.06 -11.36 -20.61
CA ILE A 174 10.28 -10.19 -21.08
C ILE A 174 11.10 -9.29 -22.00
N TYR A 175 10.40 -8.43 -22.73
CA TYR A 175 10.96 -7.31 -23.46
C TYR A 175 10.49 -6.00 -22.84
N HIS A 176 11.40 -5.08 -22.54
CA HIS A 176 11.10 -3.79 -21.90
C HIS A 176 11.58 -2.62 -22.75
N CYS A 177 10.78 -1.57 -22.84
CA CYS A 177 11.18 -0.29 -23.43
C CYS A 177 11.66 0.67 -22.33
N PHE A 178 12.90 1.14 -22.42
CA PHE A 178 13.47 2.05 -21.44
C PHE A 178 13.20 3.53 -21.73
N ASP A 179 12.90 3.88 -22.98
CA ASP A 179 12.51 5.25 -23.35
C ASP A 179 11.08 5.59 -22.89
N CYS A 180 10.32 4.59 -22.47
CA CYS A 180 8.96 4.70 -21.97
C CYS A 180 8.95 4.57 -20.46
N SER A 181 9.18 5.68 -19.77
CA SER A 181 9.14 5.77 -18.31
C SER A 181 7.76 6.20 -17.78
N TYR A 182 7.62 6.26 -16.45
CA TYR A 182 6.37 6.62 -15.76
C TYR A 182 5.72 7.87 -16.39
N PRO A 183 4.39 7.86 -16.65
CA PRO A 183 3.41 6.81 -16.33
C PRO A 183 3.21 5.74 -17.42
N THR A 184 3.93 5.83 -18.55
CA THR A 184 3.66 5.04 -19.77
C THR A 184 4.63 3.88 -19.95
N PHE A 185 4.76 3.00 -18.96
CA PHE A 185 5.64 1.84 -19.07
C PHE A 185 5.22 0.91 -20.22
N PHE A 186 6.19 0.43 -20.99
CA PHE A 186 5.94 -0.49 -22.10
C PHE A 186 6.76 -1.78 -21.94
N THR A 187 6.07 -2.86 -21.57
CA THR A 187 6.68 -4.17 -21.32
C THR A 187 5.86 -5.26 -21.97
N LEU A 188 6.52 -6.20 -22.66
CA LEU A 188 5.87 -7.30 -23.37
C LEU A 188 6.42 -8.65 -22.91
N HIS A 189 5.60 -9.71 -22.96
CA HIS A 189 6.13 -11.07 -22.89
C HIS A 189 7.01 -11.37 -24.09
N LYS A 190 7.99 -12.27 -23.92
CA LYS A 190 8.77 -12.83 -25.05
C LYS A 190 7.87 -13.32 -26.19
N LYS A 191 6.83 -14.10 -25.89
CA LYS A 191 5.86 -14.61 -26.87
C LYS A 191 5.10 -13.51 -27.61
N CYS A 192 4.80 -12.38 -26.95
CA CYS A 192 4.08 -11.26 -27.57
C CYS A 192 4.94 -10.47 -28.57
N VAL A 193 6.27 -10.64 -28.51
CA VAL A 193 7.23 -10.05 -29.44
C VAL A 193 7.61 -11.03 -30.54
N GLU A 194 7.87 -12.29 -30.18
CA GLU A 194 8.46 -13.27 -31.10
C GLU A 194 7.42 -14.14 -31.83
N GLU A 195 6.29 -14.43 -31.21
CA GLU A 195 5.28 -15.38 -31.73
C GLU A 195 4.00 -14.68 -32.22
N GLN A 196 3.98 -13.35 -32.18
CA GLN A 196 2.79 -12.55 -32.50
C GLN A 196 2.78 -12.13 -33.99
N PRO A 197 1.91 -12.71 -34.84
CA PRO A 197 1.85 -12.33 -36.25
C PRO A 197 1.23 -10.94 -36.45
N LEU A 198 1.72 -10.18 -37.43
CA LEU A 198 1.13 -8.88 -37.81
C LEU A 198 -0.21 -9.02 -38.53
N GLU A 199 -0.44 -10.15 -39.20
CA GLU A 199 -1.69 -10.47 -39.88
C GLU A 199 -2.13 -11.91 -39.59
N ILE A 200 -3.42 -12.11 -39.32
CA ILE A 200 -4.01 -13.44 -39.09
C ILE A 200 -5.25 -13.67 -39.94
N ASN A 201 -5.45 -14.92 -40.34
CA ASN A 201 -6.73 -15.37 -40.88
C ASN A 201 -7.53 -16.03 -39.75
N HIS A 202 -8.61 -15.38 -39.30
CA HIS A 202 -9.41 -15.89 -38.19
C HIS A 202 -10.67 -16.62 -38.68
N SER A 203 -11.06 -17.68 -37.99
CA SER A 203 -12.22 -18.51 -38.35
C SER A 203 -13.56 -17.73 -38.37
N CYS A 204 -13.64 -16.62 -37.60
CA CYS A 204 -14.77 -15.68 -37.57
C CYS A 204 -14.85 -14.73 -38.75
N ASP A 205 -13.71 -14.38 -39.37
CA ASP A 205 -13.64 -13.51 -40.54
C ASP A 205 -12.83 -14.21 -41.64
N ARG A 206 -13.52 -15.11 -42.35
CA ARG A 206 -12.91 -15.94 -43.40
C ARG A 206 -12.65 -15.15 -44.70
N LYS A 207 -13.09 -13.89 -44.78
CA LYS A 207 -13.08 -13.11 -46.02
C LYS A 207 -11.90 -12.14 -46.08
N HIS A 208 -11.47 -11.60 -44.93
CA HIS A 208 -10.35 -10.68 -44.86
C HIS A 208 -9.40 -11.02 -43.71
N PRO A 209 -8.08 -10.93 -43.91
CA PRO A 209 -7.12 -11.04 -42.82
C PRO A 209 -7.29 -9.86 -41.84
N LEU A 210 -7.00 -10.12 -40.56
CA LEU A 210 -6.99 -9.11 -39.51
C LEU A 210 -5.57 -8.60 -39.28
N THR A 211 -5.40 -7.29 -39.18
CA THR A 211 -4.10 -6.65 -38.93
C THR A 211 -3.96 -6.27 -37.46
N LEU A 212 -2.79 -6.51 -36.87
CA LEU A 212 -2.47 -6.14 -35.50
C LEU A 212 -2.17 -4.63 -35.39
N LEU A 213 -2.85 -3.97 -34.46
CA LEU A 213 -2.70 -2.54 -34.18
C LEU A 213 -2.31 -2.32 -32.70
N PRO A 214 -1.49 -1.30 -32.39
CA PRO A 214 -1.04 -1.03 -31.03
C PRO A 214 -2.17 -0.52 -30.13
N GLN A 215 -3.09 0.22 -30.72
CA GLN A 215 -4.32 0.72 -30.11
C GLN A 215 -5.39 0.83 -31.21
N ARG A 216 -6.64 1.01 -30.81
CA ARG A 216 -7.77 1.11 -31.73
C ARG A 216 -7.65 2.34 -32.66
N PRO A 217 -8.08 2.24 -33.93
CA PRO A 217 -8.29 3.42 -34.78
C PRO A 217 -9.30 4.39 -34.15
N ALA A 218 -8.98 5.69 -34.13
CA ALA A 218 -9.87 6.72 -33.59
C ALA A 218 -11.17 6.78 -34.41
N HIS A 219 -12.30 6.46 -33.76
CA HIS A 219 -13.63 6.72 -34.35
C HIS A 219 -14.03 8.18 -34.12
N PRO A 220 -14.84 8.77 -35.01
CA PRO A 220 -15.42 10.10 -34.78
C PRO A 220 -16.22 10.12 -33.47
N GLU A 221 -16.12 11.20 -32.69
CA GLU A 221 -16.73 11.39 -31.36
C GLU A 221 -18.27 11.15 -31.30
N LYS A 222 -18.95 11.07 -32.46
CA LYS A 222 -20.39 10.84 -32.58
C LYS A 222 -20.78 9.40 -32.99
N CYS A 223 -19.86 8.45 -32.93
CA CYS A 223 -20.14 7.07 -33.34
C CYS A 223 -20.91 6.30 -32.25
N ASN A 224 -22.20 6.06 -32.46
CA ASN A 224 -23.07 5.27 -31.56
C ASN A 224 -22.87 3.74 -31.68
N CYS A 225 -21.73 3.29 -32.22
CA CYS A 225 -21.46 1.87 -32.40
C CYS A 225 -21.25 1.18 -31.04
N TYR A 226 -21.80 -0.02 -30.83
CA TYR A 226 -21.61 -0.76 -29.57
C TYR A 226 -20.12 -0.96 -29.23
N LEU A 227 -19.30 -1.21 -30.26
CA LEU A 227 -17.84 -1.31 -30.14
C LEU A 227 -17.23 -0.03 -29.52
N CYS A 228 -17.77 1.15 -29.81
CA CYS A 228 -17.27 2.45 -29.36
C CYS A 228 -17.42 2.67 -27.83
N LYS A 229 -18.16 1.78 -27.13
CA LYS A 229 -18.33 1.81 -25.68
C LYS A 229 -17.31 0.95 -24.91
N ILE A 230 -16.48 0.18 -25.61
CA ILE A 230 -15.48 -0.72 -25.02
C ILE A 230 -14.14 0.02 -24.93
N GLN A 231 -13.58 0.18 -23.73
CA GLN A 231 -12.19 0.62 -23.54
C GLN A 231 -11.26 -0.58 -23.81
N TRP A 232 -10.47 -0.49 -24.88
CA TRP A 232 -9.47 -1.49 -25.20
C TRP A 232 -8.12 -1.05 -24.67
N ASN A 233 -7.52 -1.88 -23.81
CA ASN A 233 -6.13 -1.75 -23.41
C ASN A 233 -5.31 -2.81 -24.13
N GLY A 234 -4.19 -2.43 -24.73
CA GLY A 234 -3.26 -3.33 -25.43
C GLY A 234 -3.55 -3.56 -26.92
N PHE A 235 -2.88 -4.57 -27.49
CA PHE A 235 -2.90 -4.83 -28.93
C PHE A 235 -4.23 -5.45 -29.39
N VAL A 236 -4.70 -5.03 -30.56
CA VAL A 236 -5.97 -5.47 -31.15
C VAL A 236 -5.77 -5.88 -32.60
N TYR A 237 -6.33 -7.02 -32.98
CA TYR A 237 -6.45 -7.41 -34.38
C TYR A 237 -7.72 -6.80 -34.97
N SER A 238 -7.60 -6.04 -36.04
CA SER A 238 -8.73 -5.35 -36.66
C SER A 238 -8.78 -5.56 -38.18
N CYS A 239 -9.98 -5.70 -38.72
CA CYS A 239 -10.25 -5.58 -40.15
C CYS A 239 -11.13 -4.34 -40.37
N SER A 240 -10.57 -3.34 -41.06
CA SER A 240 -11.27 -2.10 -41.42
C SER A 240 -12.41 -2.32 -42.41
N LEU A 241 -12.34 -3.37 -43.24
CA LEU A 241 -13.37 -3.70 -44.22
C LEU A 241 -14.60 -4.37 -43.58
N CYS A 242 -14.38 -5.20 -42.57
CA CYS A 242 -15.44 -5.94 -41.88
C CYS A 242 -15.87 -5.30 -40.55
N ASN A 243 -15.21 -4.23 -40.09
CA ASN A 243 -15.36 -3.67 -38.74
C ASN A 243 -15.33 -4.78 -37.67
N PHE A 244 -14.39 -5.71 -37.85
CA PHE A 244 -14.22 -6.88 -36.99
C PHE A 244 -12.93 -6.72 -36.19
N GLU A 245 -13.02 -6.88 -34.87
CA GLU A 245 -11.93 -6.63 -33.91
C GLU A 245 -11.82 -7.82 -32.94
N LEU A 246 -10.60 -8.23 -32.59
CA LEU A 246 -10.28 -9.28 -31.62
C LEU A 246 -9.12 -8.86 -30.71
N SER A 247 -9.18 -9.21 -29.43
CA SER A 247 -8.01 -9.09 -28.54
C SER A 247 -6.96 -10.14 -28.89
N VAL A 248 -5.72 -9.91 -28.46
CA VAL A 248 -4.69 -10.96 -28.48
C VAL A 248 -5.10 -12.16 -27.61
N ASP A 249 -5.78 -11.93 -26.49
CA ASP A 249 -6.22 -13.02 -25.60
C ASP A 249 -7.27 -13.93 -26.27
N ASP A 250 -8.16 -13.40 -27.12
CA ASP A 250 -9.16 -14.19 -27.86
C ASP A 250 -8.54 -15.24 -28.79
N ILE A 251 -7.32 -14.99 -29.30
CA ILE A 251 -6.62 -15.87 -30.23
C ILE A 251 -5.77 -16.91 -29.50
N VAL A 252 -5.16 -16.50 -28.38
CA VAL A 252 -4.30 -17.37 -27.57
C VAL A 252 -5.12 -18.31 -26.68
N SER A 253 -6.41 -17.99 -26.48
CA SER A 253 -7.33 -18.76 -25.64
C SER A 253 -7.49 -20.21 -26.14
N PRO A 254 -7.35 -21.22 -25.26
CA PRO A 254 -7.47 -22.62 -25.66
C PRO A 254 -8.90 -22.94 -26.08
N PRO A 255 -9.09 -23.80 -27.10
CA PRO A 255 -10.41 -24.17 -27.60
C PRO A 255 -11.24 -24.96 -26.57
N THR A 256 -10.56 -25.68 -25.66
CA THR A 256 -11.19 -26.43 -24.57
C THR A 256 -10.45 -26.16 -23.26
N ILE A 257 -11.19 -25.92 -22.18
CA ILE A 257 -10.65 -25.79 -20.82
C ILE A 257 -11.21 -26.92 -19.96
N THR A 258 -10.31 -27.67 -19.32
CA THR A 258 -10.61 -28.67 -18.29
C THR A 258 -9.83 -28.28 -17.04
N ASN A 259 -10.53 -27.87 -15.97
CA ASN A 259 -9.90 -27.45 -14.72
C ASN A 259 -10.15 -28.51 -13.64
N ALA A 260 -9.17 -28.80 -12.78
CA ALA A 260 -9.28 -29.86 -11.76
C ALA A 260 -10.40 -29.61 -10.72
N SER A 261 -10.89 -28.37 -10.61
CA SER A 261 -11.96 -27.94 -9.70
C SER A 261 -13.37 -28.01 -10.30
N GLN A 262 -13.51 -28.33 -11.60
CA GLN A 262 -14.78 -28.40 -12.30
C GLN A 262 -14.93 -29.72 -13.06
N GLU A 263 -16.09 -30.37 -12.89
CA GLU A 263 -16.34 -31.73 -13.37
C GLU A 263 -16.49 -31.86 -14.89
N HIS A 264 -16.74 -30.75 -15.61
CA HIS A 264 -17.09 -30.77 -17.03
C HIS A 264 -16.18 -29.89 -17.91
N PRO A 265 -15.91 -30.28 -19.17
CA PRO A 265 -15.13 -29.48 -20.10
C PRO A 265 -15.89 -28.25 -20.62
N TRP A 266 -15.17 -27.14 -20.82
CA TRP A 266 -15.68 -25.91 -21.41
C TRP A 266 -15.17 -25.73 -22.82
N MET A 267 -16.07 -25.45 -23.77
CA MET A 267 -15.74 -25.26 -25.18
C MET A 267 -15.87 -23.79 -25.59
N LEU A 268 -14.84 -23.27 -26.24
CA LEU A 268 -14.83 -21.92 -26.78
C LEU A 268 -15.78 -21.82 -27.98
N ILE A 269 -16.74 -20.89 -27.91
CA ILE A 269 -17.56 -20.50 -29.05
C ILE A 269 -16.91 -19.28 -29.69
N SER A 270 -16.12 -19.50 -30.73
CA SER A 270 -15.52 -18.43 -31.55
C SER A 270 -16.56 -17.76 -32.45
N LYS A 271 -17.60 -17.14 -31.87
CA LYS A 271 -18.58 -16.31 -32.59
C LYS A 271 -18.90 -15.08 -31.75
N LYS A 272 -18.86 -13.91 -32.39
CA LYS A 272 -19.26 -12.64 -31.76
C LYS A 272 -20.78 -12.67 -31.49
N ARG A 273 -21.15 -12.82 -30.23
CA ARG A 273 -22.52 -12.70 -29.72
C ARG A 273 -22.46 -12.02 -28.37
N SER A 274 -23.33 -11.05 -28.15
CA SER A 274 -23.62 -10.60 -26.79
C SER A 274 -24.30 -11.74 -26.03
N PHE A 275 -23.81 -12.06 -24.85
CA PHE A 275 -24.39 -13.04 -23.94
C PHE A 275 -24.35 -12.49 -22.51
N ILE A 276 -25.20 -12.99 -21.63
CA ILE A 276 -25.08 -12.71 -20.20
C ILE A 276 -24.33 -13.90 -19.61
N CYS A 277 -23.25 -13.63 -18.86
CA CYS A 277 -22.48 -14.70 -18.25
C CYS A 277 -23.21 -15.28 -17.05
N ASP A 278 -23.49 -16.57 -17.07
CA ASP A 278 -24.26 -17.26 -16.01
C ASP A 278 -23.60 -17.19 -14.63
N PHE A 279 -22.29 -16.97 -14.57
CA PHE A 279 -21.55 -16.90 -13.31
C PHE A 279 -21.48 -15.51 -12.67
N CYS A 280 -21.56 -14.43 -13.45
CA CYS A 280 -21.33 -13.08 -12.93
C CYS A 280 -22.46 -12.10 -13.23
N GLY A 281 -23.43 -12.48 -14.07
CA GLY A 281 -24.58 -11.66 -14.46
C GLY A 281 -24.23 -10.47 -15.37
N ILE A 282 -22.97 -10.33 -15.79
CA ILE A 282 -22.52 -9.23 -16.65
C ILE A 282 -22.60 -9.65 -18.12
N VAL A 283 -22.98 -8.70 -18.98
CA VAL A 283 -22.96 -8.87 -20.43
C VAL A 283 -21.51 -9.09 -20.91
N GLY A 284 -21.26 -10.25 -21.52
CA GLY A 284 -20.07 -10.52 -22.32
C GLY A 284 -20.36 -10.28 -23.80
N ASP A 285 -19.36 -9.78 -24.51
CA ASP A 285 -19.40 -9.43 -25.93
C ASP A 285 -18.35 -10.16 -26.77
N HIS A 286 -17.56 -11.03 -26.14
CA HIS A 286 -16.49 -11.83 -26.73
C HIS A 286 -16.87 -13.31 -26.87
N SER A 287 -15.94 -14.15 -27.33
CA SER A 287 -16.13 -15.58 -27.54
C SER A 287 -16.49 -16.30 -26.22
N PRO A 288 -17.76 -16.69 -25.97
CA PRO A 288 -18.11 -17.32 -24.70
C PRO A 288 -17.56 -18.73 -24.61
N TYR A 289 -17.42 -19.21 -23.38
CA TYR A 289 -17.21 -20.63 -23.13
C TYR A 289 -18.52 -21.30 -22.73
N LEU A 290 -18.83 -22.42 -23.39
CA LEU A 290 -20.01 -23.22 -23.14
C LEU A 290 -19.64 -24.55 -22.47
N CYS A 291 -20.27 -24.86 -21.35
CA CYS A 291 -20.32 -26.22 -20.83
C CYS A 291 -21.55 -26.91 -21.42
N ALA A 292 -21.36 -27.88 -22.31
CA ALA A 292 -22.47 -28.60 -22.94
C ALA A 292 -23.28 -29.44 -21.94
N THR A 293 -22.65 -29.93 -20.88
CA THR A 293 -23.31 -30.76 -19.85
C THR A 293 -24.20 -29.94 -18.93
N CYS A 294 -23.69 -28.79 -18.45
CA CYS A 294 -24.47 -27.90 -17.59
C CYS A 294 -25.34 -26.90 -18.37
N ASN A 295 -25.14 -26.80 -19.68
CA ASN A 295 -25.74 -25.79 -20.56
C ASN A 295 -25.51 -24.35 -20.06
N LEU A 296 -24.29 -24.06 -19.60
CA LEU A 296 -23.88 -22.76 -19.06
C LEU A 296 -22.95 -22.03 -20.02
N VAL A 297 -23.14 -20.72 -20.14
CA VAL A 297 -22.36 -19.80 -20.96
C VAL A 297 -21.67 -18.79 -20.05
N VAL A 298 -20.34 -18.79 -20.05
CA VAL A 298 -19.54 -17.98 -19.12
C VAL A 298 -18.40 -17.24 -19.81
N HIS A 299 -17.91 -16.16 -19.19
CA HIS A 299 -16.64 -15.56 -19.57
C HIS A 299 -15.48 -16.51 -19.26
N LYS A 300 -14.39 -16.42 -20.03
CA LYS A 300 -13.14 -17.15 -19.78
C LYS A 300 -12.66 -17.02 -18.32
N ASN A 301 -12.59 -15.77 -17.84
CA ASN A 301 -12.14 -15.46 -16.48
C ASN A 301 -13.12 -15.94 -15.40
N CYS A 302 -14.39 -16.16 -15.76
CA CYS A 302 -15.38 -16.70 -14.84
C CYS A 302 -15.19 -18.21 -14.59
N ILE A 303 -14.64 -18.97 -15.54
CA ILE A 303 -14.35 -20.41 -15.37
C ILE A 303 -13.34 -20.63 -14.24
N SER A 304 -12.37 -19.72 -14.10
CA SER A 304 -11.33 -19.76 -13.09
C SER A 304 -11.75 -19.17 -11.74
N LEU A 305 -13.03 -18.81 -11.55
CA LEU A 305 -13.47 -18.27 -10.26
C LEU A 305 -13.23 -19.29 -9.13
N PRO A 306 -12.45 -18.91 -8.10
CA PRO A 306 -12.14 -19.81 -7.00
C PRO A 306 -13.38 -20.09 -6.15
N ARG A 307 -13.49 -21.32 -5.64
CA ARG A 307 -14.60 -21.72 -4.75
C ARG A 307 -14.55 -21.00 -3.41
N ASN A 308 -13.37 -20.83 -2.82
CA ASN A 308 -13.21 -20.26 -1.47
C ASN A 308 -12.18 -19.13 -1.52
N ILE A 309 -12.61 -17.92 -1.12
CA ILE A 309 -11.77 -16.73 -1.06
C ILE A 309 -11.98 -15.97 0.24
N ARG A 310 -11.06 -15.05 0.51
CA ARG A 310 -11.17 -14.04 1.56
C ARG A 310 -10.94 -12.68 0.93
N ILE A 311 -11.75 -11.70 1.32
CA ILE A 311 -11.70 -10.33 0.79
C ILE A 311 -11.41 -9.36 1.92
N THR A 312 -10.91 -8.16 1.61
CA THR A 312 -10.58 -7.14 2.63
C THR A 312 -11.74 -6.76 3.52
N GLN A 313 -12.95 -6.78 2.96
CA GLN A 313 -14.15 -6.26 3.60
C GLN A 313 -14.86 -7.30 4.49
N HIS A 314 -14.39 -8.55 4.53
CA HIS A 314 -14.99 -9.62 5.33
C HIS A 314 -13.94 -10.60 5.85
N CYS A 315 -13.95 -10.85 7.16
CA CYS A 315 -12.92 -11.65 7.83
C CYS A 315 -13.06 -13.16 7.59
N HIS A 316 -14.27 -13.67 7.31
CA HIS A 316 -14.46 -15.10 7.06
C HIS A 316 -14.22 -15.45 5.60
N VAL A 317 -14.02 -16.75 5.37
CA VAL A 317 -14.03 -17.32 4.03
C VAL A 317 -15.43 -17.19 3.43
N ILE A 318 -15.50 -16.66 2.21
CA ILE A 318 -16.72 -16.63 1.40
C ILE A 318 -16.62 -17.68 0.31
N CYS A 319 -17.73 -18.36 0.05
CA CYS A 319 -17.82 -19.48 -0.87
C CYS A 319 -18.59 -19.07 -2.11
N PHE A 320 -18.06 -19.40 -3.29
CA PHE A 320 -18.77 -19.26 -4.55
C PHE A 320 -19.88 -20.31 -4.61
N SER A 321 -21.10 -19.84 -4.84
CA SER A 321 -22.28 -20.68 -4.99
C SER A 321 -22.98 -20.35 -6.31
N TYR A 322 -23.38 -21.41 -7.01
CA TYR A 322 -24.22 -21.37 -8.19
C TYR A 322 -25.29 -22.44 -8.01
N SER A 323 -26.46 -22.05 -7.51
CA SER A 323 -27.59 -22.96 -7.33
C SER A 323 -28.88 -22.31 -7.86
N PHE A 324 -29.58 -23.05 -8.71
CA PHE A 324 -30.97 -22.76 -9.10
C PHE A 324 -31.89 -23.09 -7.92
N GLN A 325 -31.86 -22.29 -6.86
CA GLN A 325 -32.92 -22.32 -5.86
C GLN A 325 -33.88 -21.17 -6.14
N GLN A 326 -34.91 -21.46 -6.94
CA GLN A 326 -36.14 -20.69 -6.89
C GLN A 326 -36.72 -20.83 -5.50
N ASN A 327 -37.11 -19.70 -4.91
CA ASN A 327 -37.81 -19.55 -3.63
C ASN A 327 -36.90 -19.22 -2.44
N GLN A 328 -36.44 -17.97 -2.40
CA GLN A 328 -36.70 -17.05 -1.28
C GLN A 328 -36.42 -15.62 -1.77
N VAL A 329 -37.46 -14.79 -1.77
CA VAL A 329 -37.34 -13.35 -2.03
C VAL A 329 -36.84 -12.72 -0.73
N GLU A 330 -35.56 -12.91 -0.45
CA GLU A 330 -34.86 -12.10 0.54
C GLU A 330 -34.12 -11.01 -0.24
N ASP A 331 -34.22 -9.75 0.20
CA ASP A 331 -33.49 -8.61 -0.37
C ASP A 331 -31.97 -8.88 -0.30
N CYS A 332 -31.43 -9.56 -1.31
CA CYS A 332 -30.03 -9.96 -1.40
C CYS A 332 -29.19 -8.78 -1.86
N MET A 333 -28.93 -7.81 -0.98
CA MET A 333 -28.10 -6.67 -1.30
C MET A 333 -26.62 -7.03 -1.24
N CYS A 334 -25.86 -6.77 -2.31
CA CYS A 334 -24.42 -6.97 -2.33
C CYS A 334 -23.77 -6.07 -1.28
N LYS A 335 -23.03 -6.66 -0.33
CA LYS A 335 -22.38 -5.89 0.74
C LYS A 335 -21.19 -5.04 0.28
N ILE A 336 -20.76 -5.19 -0.98
CA ILE A 336 -19.64 -4.46 -1.58
C ILE A 336 -20.16 -3.25 -2.37
N CYS A 337 -21.03 -3.47 -3.35
CA CYS A 337 -21.54 -2.40 -4.22
C CYS A 337 -22.92 -1.86 -3.82
N GLN A 338 -23.56 -2.46 -2.80
CA GLN A 338 -24.89 -2.07 -2.31
C GLN A 338 -25.96 -2.03 -3.41
N THR A 339 -25.84 -2.90 -4.42
CA THR A 339 -26.89 -3.15 -5.42
C THR A 339 -27.48 -4.54 -5.24
N GLU A 340 -28.68 -4.74 -5.76
CA GLU A 340 -29.38 -6.03 -5.70
C GLU A 340 -28.57 -7.13 -6.42
N VAL A 341 -28.47 -8.28 -5.77
CA VAL A 341 -27.83 -9.48 -6.34
C VAL A 341 -28.93 -10.32 -6.95
N ASP A 342 -28.93 -10.38 -8.29
CA ASP A 342 -29.77 -11.33 -9.01
C ASP A 342 -29.28 -12.76 -8.72
N THR A 343 -30.09 -13.49 -7.96
CA THR A 343 -29.79 -14.85 -7.49
C THR A 343 -29.88 -15.89 -8.61
N SER A 344 -30.25 -15.51 -9.83
CA SER A 344 -30.16 -16.39 -11.00
C SER A 344 -28.71 -16.61 -11.47
N TYR A 345 -27.76 -15.78 -11.00
CA TYR A 345 -26.34 -15.88 -11.33
C TYR A 345 -25.47 -16.29 -10.14
N GLY A 346 -24.21 -16.62 -10.42
CA GLY A 346 -23.22 -16.97 -9.40
C GLY A 346 -22.92 -15.85 -8.40
N ARG A 347 -22.79 -16.22 -7.12
CA ARG A 347 -22.58 -15.29 -6.00
C ARG A 347 -21.62 -15.86 -4.95
N TYR A 348 -20.98 -14.97 -4.20
CA TYR A 348 -20.22 -15.36 -3.01
C TYR A 348 -21.05 -15.13 -1.74
N CYS A 349 -21.07 -16.14 -0.86
CA CYS A 349 -21.77 -16.09 0.40
C CYS A 349 -20.88 -16.56 1.57
N CYS A 350 -21.05 -15.97 2.75
CA CYS A 350 -20.46 -16.50 3.98
C CYS A 350 -21.34 -17.60 4.57
N SER A 351 -20.75 -18.72 5.01
CA SER A 351 -21.47 -19.82 5.64
C SER A 351 -21.38 -19.82 7.19
N ALA A 352 -20.64 -18.88 7.78
CA ALA A 352 -20.51 -18.79 9.23
C ALA A 352 -21.83 -18.33 9.89
N SER A 353 -22.19 -18.96 11.01
CA SER A 353 -23.46 -18.79 11.72
C SER A 353 -23.71 -17.34 12.13
N GLY A 354 -24.53 -16.65 11.33
CA GLY A 354 -24.99 -15.26 11.54
C GLY A 354 -24.81 -14.31 10.35
N GLY A 355 -24.25 -14.74 9.22
CA GLY A 355 -23.84 -13.83 8.14
C GLY A 355 -24.76 -13.76 6.92
N ASP A 356 -25.59 -12.71 6.82
CA ASP A 356 -26.23 -12.25 5.57
C ASP A 356 -25.21 -11.60 4.60
N TYR A 357 -23.98 -12.12 4.54
CA TYR A 357 -22.94 -11.57 3.68
C TYR A 357 -23.04 -12.20 2.29
N ILE A 358 -23.56 -11.40 1.35
CA ILE A 358 -23.71 -11.78 -0.07
C ILE A 358 -22.98 -10.75 -0.92
N ALA A 359 -22.26 -11.21 -1.94
CA ALA A 359 -21.63 -10.36 -2.94
C ALA A 359 -21.74 -10.91 -4.35
N HIS A 360 -21.82 -10.02 -5.35
CA HIS A 360 -21.67 -10.44 -6.74
C HIS A 360 -20.30 -11.07 -6.96
N ALA A 361 -20.23 -12.07 -7.85
CA ALA A 361 -18.97 -12.72 -8.21
C ALA A 361 -17.89 -11.71 -8.62
N HIS A 362 -18.24 -10.78 -9.53
CA HIS A 362 -17.33 -9.77 -10.04
C HIS A 362 -16.90 -8.73 -8.99
N CYS A 363 -17.76 -8.44 -8.01
CA CYS A 363 -17.40 -7.55 -6.90
C CYS A 363 -16.38 -8.24 -6.00
N ALA A 364 -16.66 -9.48 -5.57
CA ALA A 364 -15.81 -10.23 -4.65
C ALA A 364 -14.42 -10.54 -5.23
N THR A 365 -14.31 -10.73 -6.54
CA THR A 365 -13.02 -11.01 -7.22
C THR A 365 -12.33 -9.78 -7.80
N ASN A 366 -12.74 -8.57 -7.40
CA ASN A 366 -12.07 -7.35 -7.84
C ASN A 366 -10.64 -7.28 -7.23
N LYS A 367 -9.62 -7.05 -8.09
CA LYS A 367 -8.20 -6.97 -7.72
C LYS A 367 -7.88 -5.94 -6.61
N SER A 368 -8.77 -4.96 -6.39
CA SER A 368 -8.62 -3.96 -5.32
C SER A 368 -8.93 -4.50 -3.94
N ILE A 369 -9.83 -5.48 -3.83
CA ILE A 369 -10.31 -6.02 -2.55
C ILE A 369 -9.91 -7.48 -2.32
N TRP A 370 -9.42 -8.16 -3.37
CA TRP A 370 -8.95 -9.53 -3.33
C TRP A 370 -7.57 -9.63 -3.97
N ASP A 371 -6.66 -10.34 -3.30
CA ASP A 371 -5.26 -10.48 -3.67
C ASP A 371 -4.96 -11.72 -4.53
N GLY A 372 -6.00 -12.44 -4.97
CA GLY A 372 -5.85 -13.65 -5.76
C GLY A 372 -5.66 -14.93 -4.93
N THR A 373 -5.62 -14.83 -3.60
CA THR A 373 -5.37 -15.99 -2.73
C THR A 373 -6.58 -16.92 -2.69
N ILE A 374 -6.34 -18.22 -2.92
CA ILE A 374 -7.35 -19.29 -2.89
C ILE A 374 -7.19 -20.09 -1.60
N ILE A 375 -8.28 -20.26 -0.86
CA ILE A 375 -8.28 -21.01 0.40
C ILE A 375 -8.65 -22.47 0.13
N LYS A 376 -7.80 -23.41 0.58
CA LYS A 376 -8.09 -24.85 0.46
C LYS A 376 -9.10 -25.28 1.54
N GLU A 377 -9.97 -26.22 1.21
CA GLU A 377 -10.94 -26.80 2.16
C GLU A 377 -10.19 -27.48 3.33
N GLY A 378 -10.56 -27.15 4.58
CA GLY A 378 -9.96 -27.72 5.79
C GLY A 378 -8.84 -26.90 6.46
N TYR A 379 -8.63 -25.64 6.07
CA TYR A 379 -7.72 -24.74 6.81
C TYR A 379 -8.36 -24.28 8.14
N ASP A 380 -7.84 -24.79 9.25
CA ASP A 380 -8.20 -24.40 10.62
C ASP A 380 -7.55 -23.04 10.97
N GLU A 381 -8.37 -22.01 11.24
CA GLU A 381 -7.90 -20.74 11.81
C GLU A 381 -7.40 -20.97 13.24
N LYS A 382 -6.09 -21.24 13.40
CA LYS A 382 -5.47 -21.44 14.72
C LYS A 382 -4.43 -20.39 15.07
N HIS A 383 -4.66 -19.12 14.76
CA HIS A 383 -3.98 -18.04 15.50
C HIS A 383 -4.95 -16.87 15.66
N GLY A 384 -5.52 -16.71 16.87
CA GLY A 384 -6.16 -15.45 17.25
C GLY A 384 -5.13 -14.31 17.18
N PRO A 385 -5.56 -13.06 16.95
CA PRO A 385 -4.63 -11.94 16.77
C PRO A 385 -3.79 -11.76 18.05
N SER A 386 -2.48 -11.99 17.94
CA SER A 386 -1.54 -11.61 19.00
C SER A 386 -1.40 -10.09 19.00
N ASN A 387 -1.41 -9.47 20.18
CA ASN A 387 -1.14 -8.04 20.33
C ASN A 387 0.31 -7.81 20.79
N LEU A 388 0.66 -6.55 21.07
CA LEU A 388 2.01 -6.17 21.51
C LEU A 388 2.25 -6.24 23.02
N ILE A 389 1.27 -6.74 23.78
CA ILE A 389 1.42 -7.01 25.21
C ILE A 389 2.16 -8.33 25.36
N THR A 390 3.42 -8.26 25.78
CA THR A 390 4.26 -9.47 25.91
C THR A 390 3.99 -10.19 27.23
N ASP A 391 3.67 -9.44 28.29
CA ASP A 391 3.41 -9.96 29.62
C ASP A 391 2.35 -9.12 30.35
N VAL A 392 1.48 -9.78 31.11
CA VAL A 392 0.51 -9.14 32.01
C VAL A 392 0.90 -9.50 33.44
N PHE A 393 1.23 -8.50 34.26
CA PHE A 393 1.66 -8.71 35.64
C PHE A 393 0.53 -8.61 36.65
N GLU A 394 -0.43 -7.72 36.39
CA GLU A 394 -1.56 -7.47 37.28
C GLU A 394 -2.82 -7.31 36.42
N GLN A 395 -3.93 -7.86 36.91
CA GLN A 395 -5.26 -7.69 36.34
C GLN A 395 -6.23 -7.25 37.43
N ILE A 396 -7.25 -6.51 37.03
CA ILE A 396 -8.35 -6.11 37.89
C ILE A 396 -9.67 -6.48 37.23
N SER A 397 -10.66 -6.86 38.03
CA SER A 397 -12.02 -7.08 37.55
C SER A 397 -12.82 -5.77 37.62
N ILE A 398 -13.40 -5.37 36.51
CA ILE A 398 -14.35 -4.26 36.43
C ILE A 398 -15.61 -4.81 35.78
N GLU A 399 -16.72 -4.83 36.51
CA GLU A 399 -18.02 -5.26 35.98
C GLU A 399 -17.94 -6.64 35.27
N GLU A 400 -17.25 -7.59 35.90
CA GLU A 400 -17.03 -8.97 35.39
C GLU A 400 -16.06 -9.10 34.19
N ILE A 401 -15.51 -7.99 33.69
CA ILE A 401 -14.47 -7.99 32.65
C ILE A 401 -13.09 -7.92 33.31
N MET A 402 -12.21 -8.86 32.99
CA MET A 402 -10.81 -8.84 33.42
C MET A 402 -10.02 -7.85 32.56
N VAL A 403 -9.40 -6.85 33.20
CA VAL A 403 -8.60 -5.82 32.52
C VAL A 403 -7.18 -5.86 33.06
N ALA A 404 -6.19 -5.88 32.17
CA ALA A 404 -4.79 -5.79 32.57
C ALA A 404 -4.50 -4.40 33.18
N SER A 405 -4.11 -4.34 34.45
CA SER A 405 -3.76 -3.08 35.12
C SER A 405 -2.27 -2.76 35.01
N LYS A 406 -1.43 -3.77 34.76
CA LYS A 406 0.01 -3.62 34.61
C LYS A 406 0.56 -4.58 33.56
N ILE A 407 1.21 -4.01 32.54
CA ILE A 407 1.65 -4.74 31.35
C ILE A 407 3.12 -4.47 31.01
N LYS A 408 3.72 -5.40 30.28
CA LYS A 408 4.93 -5.21 29.49
C LYS A 408 4.53 -5.04 28.03
N HIS A 409 5.00 -3.98 27.40
CA HIS A 409 4.69 -3.67 26.01
C HIS A 409 5.95 -3.79 25.15
N SER A 410 5.89 -4.51 24.04
CA SER A 410 7.05 -4.75 23.14
C SER A 410 7.66 -3.44 22.62
N TYR A 411 6.83 -2.42 22.42
CA TYR A 411 7.25 -1.09 22.02
C TYR A 411 7.65 -0.15 23.16
N HIS A 412 7.77 -0.65 24.39
CA HIS A 412 8.30 0.09 25.53
C HIS A 412 9.62 -0.53 26.03
N HIS A 413 10.73 -0.17 25.36
CA HIS A 413 12.07 -0.65 25.69
C HIS A 413 13.12 0.47 25.57
N HIS A 414 14.00 0.65 26.56
CA HIS A 414 15.06 1.66 26.54
C HIS A 414 16.43 1.06 26.19
N ASN A 415 17.14 1.68 25.23
CA ASN A 415 18.54 1.36 24.92
C ASN A 415 19.47 2.30 25.70
N LEU A 416 20.17 1.81 26.73
CA LEU A 416 21.24 2.55 27.38
C LEU A 416 22.49 2.52 26.49
N ARG A 417 22.93 3.69 26.02
CA ARG A 417 23.95 3.88 24.98
C ARG A 417 25.39 3.44 25.35
N LEU A 418 25.62 2.74 26.47
CA LEU A 418 26.97 2.35 26.90
C LEU A 418 27.13 0.97 27.55
N LYS A 419 26.06 0.23 27.87
CA LYS A 419 26.15 -1.17 28.32
C LYS A 419 24.88 -1.88 27.90
N HIS A 420 25.00 -3.00 27.20
CA HIS A 420 23.93 -3.88 26.71
C HIS A 420 23.06 -4.46 27.86
N SER A 421 22.41 -3.59 28.63
CA SER A 421 21.44 -3.94 29.66
C SER A 421 20.13 -3.29 29.29
N TYR A 422 19.18 -4.15 28.95
CA TYR A 422 17.83 -3.80 28.59
C TYR A 422 17.02 -3.60 29.88
N HIS A 423 16.69 -2.36 30.23
CA HIS A 423 15.76 -2.12 31.33
C HIS A 423 14.34 -2.02 30.78
N HIS A 424 13.52 -3.01 31.13
CA HIS A 424 12.09 -2.99 30.82
C HIS A 424 11.40 -2.19 31.91
N HIS A 425 10.59 -1.19 31.53
CA HIS A 425 9.63 -0.62 32.47
C HIS A 425 8.24 -1.14 32.14
N ASN A 426 7.46 -1.31 33.19
CA ASN A 426 6.08 -1.73 33.08
C ASN A 426 5.20 -0.51 32.89
N LEU A 427 4.12 -0.68 32.14
CA LEU A 427 3.10 0.35 31.99
C LEU A 427 1.95 0.04 32.94
N ARG A 428 1.42 1.08 33.56
CA ARG A 428 0.32 0.99 34.52
C ARG A 428 -0.91 1.70 33.96
N LEU A 429 -2.06 1.05 34.07
CA LEU A 429 -3.33 1.56 33.59
C LEU A 429 -3.92 2.58 34.57
N THR A 430 -4.36 3.70 34.03
CA THR A 430 -5.07 4.77 34.75
C THR A 430 -6.46 4.93 34.16
N PHE A 431 -7.49 4.87 35.00
CA PHE A 431 -8.90 4.96 34.60
C PHE A 431 -9.48 6.36 34.76
N SER A 432 -8.99 7.12 35.74
CA SER A 432 -9.48 8.44 36.10
C SER A 432 -8.40 9.21 36.83
N GLY A 433 -8.30 10.51 36.55
CA GLY A 433 -7.32 11.40 37.15
C GLY A 433 -7.08 12.63 36.27
N GLU A 434 -6.46 13.67 36.84
CA GLU A 434 -6.04 14.85 36.09
C GLU A 434 -4.96 14.46 35.08
N ILE A 435 -5.28 14.64 33.79
CA ILE A 435 -4.34 14.47 32.69
C ILE A 435 -3.62 15.81 32.55
N LYS A 436 -2.28 15.79 32.50
CA LYS A 436 -1.53 17.01 32.14
C LYS A 436 -1.90 17.38 30.70
N ASP A 437 -2.29 18.63 30.46
CA ASP A 437 -2.82 19.12 29.18
C ASP A 437 -1.93 18.81 27.96
N ASP A 438 -0.62 18.63 28.15
CA ASP A 438 0.34 18.41 27.06
C ASP A 438 0.70 16.92 26.81
N SER A 439 0.09 15.97 27.53
CA SER A 439 0.41 14.54 27.37
C SER A 439 -0.23 13.96 26.10
N GLN A 440 0.60 13.48 25.16
CA GLN A 440 0.16 12.79 23.94
C GLN A 440 0.46 11.29 24.00
N CYS A 441 -0.36 10.49 23.32
CA CYS A 441 -0.15 9.06 23.13
C CYS A 441 1.01 8.80 22.16
N ASP A 442 2.01 8.02 22.58
CA ASP A 442 3.16 7.63 21.76
C ASP A 442 2.80 6.65 20.62
N GLY A 443 1.57 6.11 20.64
CA GLY A 443 1.02 5.30 19.57
C GLY A 443 0.40 6.18 18.48
N CYS A 444 -0.71 6.85 18.79
CA CYS A 444 -1.53 7.57 17.81
C CYS A 444 -1.30 9.09 17.74
N MET A 445 -0.41 9.64 18.57
CA MET A 445 -0.07 11.07 18.69
C MET A 445 -1.21 12.01 19.09
N ARG A 446 -2.39 11.47 19.42
CA ARG A 446 -3.50 12.26 19.97
C ARG A 446 -3.28 12.58 21.46
N PRO A 447 -3.89 13.64 21.98
CA PRO A 447 -3.93 13.90 23.42
C PRO A 447 -4.42 12.66 24.18
N ILE A 448 -3.78 12.40 25.33
CA ILE A 448 -4.17 11.28 26.19
C ILE A 448 -5.57 11.51 26.72
N SER A 449 -6.36 10.45 26.67
CA SER A 449 -7.69 10.38 27.27
C SER A 449 -7.77 9.11 28.10
N ASN A 450 -8.59 9.13 29.15
CA ASN A 450 -8.82 7.93 29.94
C ASN A 450 -9.63 6.89 29.14
N PRO A 451 -9.36 5.58 29.31
CA PRO A 451 -8.26 4.99 30.09
C PRO A 451 -6.94 4.93 29.29
N PHE A 452 -5.81 5.10 29.98
CA PHE A 452 -4.47 5.07 29.36
C PHE A 452 -3.43 4.34 30.22
N TYR A 453 -2.44 3.76 29.54
CA TYR A 453 -1.23 3.20 30.13
C TYR A 453 -0.12 4.26 30.18
N SER A 454 0.58 4.35 31.31
CA SER A 454 1.75 5.22 31.46
C SER A 454 2.91 4.52 32.14
N CYS A 455 4.12 4.93 31.79
CA CYS A 455 5.32 4.56 32.52
C CYS A 455 5.58 5.54 33.67
N GLU A 456 5.82 5.03 34.89
CA GLU A 456 6.19 5.88 36.03
C GLU A 456 7.64 6.40 35.93
N GLN A 457 8.47 5.77 35.09
CA GLN A 457 9.91 6.02 34.99
C GLN A 457 10.30 6.89 33.78
N CYS A 458 9.43 7.03 32.78
CA CYS A 458 9.68 7.85 31.59
C CYS A 458 8.38 8.46 31.05
N LYS A 459 8.51 9.50 30.21
CA LYS A 459 7.36 10.15 29.55
C LYS A 459 6.85 9.32 28.37
N PHE A 460 6.34 8.12 28.65
CA PHE A 460 5.72 7.23 27.67
C PHE A 460 4.27 6.93 28.05
N PHE A 461 3.36 7.21 27.13
CA PHE A 461 1.92 7.10 27.32
C PHE A 461 1.26 6.40 26.13
N LEU A 462 0.34 5.48 26.39
CA LEU A 462 -0.48 4.85 25.36
C LEU A 462 -1.94 4.85 25.79
N HIS A 463 -2.86 5.18 24.89
CA HIS A 463 -4.27 4.81 25.11
C HIS A 463 -4.37 3.30 25.30
N LYS A 464 -5.33 2.84 26.11
CA LYS A 464 -5.58 1.40 26.30
C LYS A 464 -5.68 0.67 24.95
N ASN A 465 -6.49 1.21 24.04
CA ASN A 465 -6.67 0.65 22.70
C ASN A 465 -5.39 0.66 21.86
N CYS A 466 -4.50 1.64 22.05
CA CYS A 466 -3.21 1.67 21.36
C CYS A 466 -2.22 0.62 21.88
N ALA A 467 -2.31 0.24 23.16
CA ALA A 467 -1.50 -0.82 23.75
C ALA A 467 -1.99 -2.23 23.38
N GLU A 468 -3.28 -2.36 23.08
CA GLU A 468 -3.95 -3.63 22.76
C GLU A 468 -4.04 -3.92 21.25
N LEU A 469 -3.44 -3.06 20.40
CA LEU A 469 -3.40 -3.25 18.96
C LEU A 469 -2.77 -4.58 18.56
N SER A 470 -3.39 -5.26 17.59
CA SER A 470 -2.91 -6.53 17.04
C SER A 470 -1.61 -6.36 16.26
N LYS A 471 -0.66 -7.29 16.39
CA LYS A 471 0.61 -7.30 15.65
C LYS A 471 0.36 -7.37 14.14
N GLU A 472 -0.64 -8.14 13.72
CA GLU A 472 -1.05 -8.26 12.32
C GLU A 472 -2.55 -8.07 12.19
N MET A 473 -2.96 -7.34 11.16
CA MET A 473 -4.36 -7.01 10.93
C MET A 473 -4.62 -6.80 9.43
N GLY A 474 -5.70 -7.39 8.91
CA GLY A 474 -6.21 -7.07 7.57
C GLY A 474 -6.98 -5.75 7.58
N HIS A 475 -7.03 -5.03 6.46
CA HIS A 475 -7.69 -3.73 6.40
C HIS A 475 -8.56 -3.55 5.15
N PRO A 476 -9.73 -2.91 5.25
CA PRO A 476 -10.57 -2.55 4.10
C PRO A 476 -9.85 -1.89 2.93
N PHE A 477 -8.89 -1.00 3.22
CA PHE A 477 -8.16 -0.21 2.21
C PHE A 477 -7.08 -1.01 1.48
N HIS A 478 -6.76 -2.23 1.96
CA HIS A 478 -5.65 -2.98 1.42
C HIS A 478 -5.78 -4.49 1.57
N LYS A 479 -5.62 -5.19 0.44
CA LYS A 479 -5.79 -6.64 0.26
C LYS A 479 -4.85 -7.54 1.06
N HIS A 480 -3.69 -7.05 1.52
CA HIS A 480 -2.76 -7.84 2.32
C HIS A 480 -2.92 -7.56 3.82
N ALA A 481 -2.56 -8.56 4.63
CA ALA A 481 -2.34 -8.34 6.06
C ALA A 481 -1.23 -7.30 6.26
N LEU A 482 -1.46 -6.37 7.17
CA LEU A 482 -0.51 -5.33 7.53
C LEU A 482 0.07 -5.64 8.90
N THR A 483 1.35 -5.39 9.07
CA THR A 483 2.07 -5.61 10.32
C THR A 483 2.23 -4.29 11.05
N LEU A 484 1.93 -4.28 12.35
CA LEU A 484 2.16 -3.15 13.23
C LEU A 484 3.67 -2.91 13.35
N THR A 485 4.04 -1.65 13.19
CA THR A 485 5.41 -1.14 13.17
C THR A 485 5.47 0.09 14.07
N ASN A 486 6.67 0.39 14.55
CA ASN A 486 6.91 1.61 15.31
C ASN A 486 8.15 2.29 14.74
N SER A 487 7.97 3.53 14.29
CA SER A 487 9.06 4.44 13.91
C SER A 487 9.81 4.88 15.17
N ARG A 488 10.54 3.96 15.82
CA ARG A 488 11.32 4.22 17.04
C ARG A 488 12.61 5.00 16.78
N THR A 489 13.01 5.20 15.53
CA THR A 489 13.98 6.23 15.23
C THR A 489 13.25 7.55 15.44
N LEU A 490 13.64 8.30 16.48
CA LEU A 490 13.12 9.61 16.91
C LEU A 490 13.24 10.72 15.84
N VAL A 491 13.31 10.34 14.56
CA VAL A 491 13.73 11.12 13.39
C VAL A 491 12.87 10.81 12.16
N GLU A 492 12.11 9.70 12.13
CA GLU A 492 11.31 9.31 10.97
C GLU A 492 9.83 9.69 11.16
N TYR A 493 9.36 10.48 10.22
CA TYR A 493 7.96 10.80 10.00
C TYR A 493 7.54 10.15 8.67
N SER A 494 6.26 9.79 8.54
CA SER A 494 5.75 9.07 7.37
C SER A 494 4.46 9.70 6.85
N ILE A 495 4.16 9.51 5.57
CA ILE A 495 2.87 9.87 4.97
C ILE A 495 1.97 8.63 4.99
N CYS A 496 0.76 8.77 5.51
CA CYS A 496 -0.25 7.72 5.43
C CYS A 496 -0.79 7.61 4.01
N ASN A 497 -0.73 6.43 3.40
CA ASN A 497 -1.19 6.24 2.01
C ASN A 497 -2.72 6.39 1.85
N ALA A 498 -3.49 6.32 2.93
CA ALA A 498 -4.94 6.46 2.87
C ALA A 498 -5.40 7.93 2.94
N CYS A 499 -4.92 8.67 3.94
CA CYS A 499 -5.36 10.04 4.20
C CYS A 499 -4.39 11.11 3.69
N SER A 500 -3.22 10.71 3.18
CA SER A 500 -2.13 11.59 2.76
C SER A 500 -1.60 12.54 3.85
N HIS A 501 -2.01 12.36 5.11
CA HIS A 501 -1.48 13.11 6.22
C HIS A 501 -0.15 12.54 6.70
N TRP A 502 0.73 13.46 7.08
CA TRP A 502 1.93 13.14 7.81
C TRP A 502 1.59 12.68 9.23
N TYR A 503 2.24 11.61 9.69
CA TYR A 503 2.04 11.06 11.02
C TYR A 503 3.35 10.56 11.62
N GLN A 504 3.31 10.35 12.93
CA GLN A 504 4.37 9.71 13.70
C GLN A 504 3.76 8.69 14.66
N GLY A 505 4.58 7.77 15.17
CA GLY A 505 4.16 6.79 16.18
C GLY A 505 4.06 5.39 15.61
N PHE A 506 3.02 4.65 16.03
CA PHE A 506 2.80 3.32 15.47
C PHE A 506 2.06 3.44 14.13
N SER A 507 2.36 2.51 13.24
CA SER A 507 1.68 2.37 11.95
C SER A 507 1.62 0.94 11.50
N TYR A 508 0.73 0.67 10.56
CA TYR A 508 0.63 -0.62 9.90
C TYR A 508 1.29 -0.55 8.53
N ARG A 509 2.22 -1.45 8.26
CA ARG A 509 2.95 -1.52 6.98
C ARG A 509 2.73 -2.87 6.32
N CYS A 510 2.56 -2.86 5.00
CA CYS A 510 2.58 -4.08 4.21
C CYS A 510 4.03 -4.42 3.89
N TYR A 511 4.43 -5.66 4.16
CA TYR A 511 5.75 -6.19 3.81
C TYR A 511 5.70 -7.19 2.65
N ARG A 512 4.53 -7.35 2.01
CA ARG A 512 4.44 -8.21 0.83
C ARG A 512 5.26 -7.59 -0.29
N ARG A 513 6.07 -8.42 -0.95
CA ARG A 513 6.95 -8.04 -2.07
C ARG A 513 6.15 -7.25 -3.13
N GLY A 514 6.68 -6.10 -3.55
CA GLY A 514 6.01 -5.22 -4.52
C GLY A 514 4.93 -4.29 -3.94
N CYS A 515 4.69 -4.32 -2.62
CA CYS A 515 3.68 -3.49 -1.95
C CYS A 515 4.28 -2.73 -0.75
N SER A 516 4.39 -1.41 -0.85
CA SER A 516 4.97 -0.52 0.17
C SER A 516 3.93 0.41 0.83
N LEU A 517 2.71 -0.08 1.03
CA LEU A 517 1.66 0.71 1.68
C LEU A 517 1.87 0.79 3.21
N ASN A 518 1.71 1.99 3.74
CA ASN A 518 1.60 2.25 5.17
C ASN A 518 0.27 2.95 5.49
N PHE A 519 -0.24 2.67 6.68
CA PHE A 519 -1.37 3.39 7.26
C PHE A 519 -1.07 3.78 8.70
N ASP A 520 -1.43 5.01 9.06
CA ASP A 520 -1.45 5.40 10.47
C ASP A 520 -2.55 4.64 11.23
N ILE A 521 -2.47 4.64 12.57
CA ILE A 521 -3.46 3.95 13.42
C ILE A 521 -4.88 4.45 13.17
N ARG A 522 -5.08 5.73 12.88
CA ARG A 522 -6.43 6.31 12.75
C ARG A 522 -7.11 5.79 11.50
N CYS A 523 -6.37 5.74 10.39
CA CYS A 523 -6.82 5.16 9.14
C CYS A 523 -7.00 3.65 9.25
N MET A 524 -6.16 2.97 10.03
CA MET A 524 -6.26 1.51 10.25
C MET A 524 -7.49 1.10 11.06
N LEU A 525 -8.01 2.00 11.89
CA LEU A 525 -9.22 1.75 12.68
C LEU A 525 -10.50 2.08 11.91
N MET A 526 -10.39 2.50 10.64
CA MET A 526 -11.54 2.82 9.80
C MET A 526 -12.24 1.54 9.32
N LEU A 527 -13.56 1.62 9.21
CA LEU A 527 -14.40 0.50 8.78
C LEU A 527 -14.90 0.69 7.35
N ASN A 528 -15.44 -0.36 6.76
CA ASN A 528 -16.07 -0.31 5.42
C ASN A 528 -17.25 0.66 5.33
N THR A 529 -17.87 0.96 6.46
CA THR A 529 -19.06 1.81 6.57
C THR A 529 -18.76 2.94 7.54
N LEU A 530 -19.07 4.16 7.13
CA LEU A 530 -18.85 5.38 7.89
C LEU A 530 -20.18 6.12 8.05
N ASN A 531 -20.56 6.37 9.30
CA ASN A 531 -21.62 7.32 9.62
C ASN A 531 -20.96 8.65 9.97
N HIS A 532 -20.99 9.62 9.06
CA HIS A 532 -20.34 10.91 9.25
C HIS A 532 -21.40 12.01 9.44
N PRO A 533 -21.26 12.94 10.41
CA PRO A 533 -22.28 13.95 10.71
C PRO A 533 -22.59 14.91 9.55
N SER A 534 -21.71 15.00 8.55
CA SER A 534 -21.91 15.83 7.36
C SER A 534 -22.95 15.29 6.38
N HIS A 535 -23.41 14.05 6.55
CA HIS A 535 -24.34 13.41 5.63
C HIS A 535 -25.24 12.39 6.33
N ASP A 536 -26.54 12.46 6.08
CA ASP A 536 -27.55 11.64 6.77
C ASP A 536 -27.44 10.15 6.46
N HIS A 537 -26.96 9.79 5.27
CA HIS A 537 -26.79 8.40 4.88
C HIS A 537 -25.43 7.85 5.28
N SER A 538 -25.39 6.57 5.64
CA SER A 538 -24.13 5.83 5.76
C SER A 538 -23.36 5.87 4.45
N LEU A 539 -22.08 6.19 4.57
CA LEU A 539 -21.14 6.18 3.47
C LEU A 539 -20.41 4.83 3.43
N PHE A 540 -20.18 4.32 2.23
CA PHE A 540 -19.53 3.03 1.99
C PHE A 540 -18.20 3.23 1.29
N LEU A 541 -17.24 2.40 1.66
CA LEU A 541 -15.92 2.42 1.07
C LEU A 541 -15.94 2.03 -0.41
N GLU A 542 -15.42 2.91 -1.27
CA GLU A 542 -15.27 2.68 -2.71
C GLU A 542 -13.78 2.77 -3.09
N HIS A 543 -13.33 1.85 -3.95
CA HIS A 543 -11.97 1.83 -4.48
C HIS A 543 -11.95 2.34 -5.92
N ASN A 544 -10.86 3.00 -6.28
CA ASN A 544 -10.44 3.27 -7.66
C ASN A 544 -11.40 4.09 -8.53
N ARG A 545 -11.81 5.27 -8.07
CA ARG A 545 -12.58 6.21 -8.91
C ARG A 545 -12.11 7.65 -8.72
N LYS A 546 -11.80 8.31 -9.84
CA LYS A 546 -11.58 9.75 -9.89
C LYS A 546 -12.91 10.46 -9.60
N ARG A 547 -12.99 11.12 -8.46
CA ARG A 547 -14.12 11.91 -7.99
C ARG A 547 -13.60 13.11 -7.21
N ASP A 548 -14.42 14.13 -7.10
CA ASP A 548 -14.13 15.27 -6.25
C ASP A 548 -14.70 15.03 -4.85
N CYS A 549 -13.95 15.43 -3.83
CA CYS A 549 -14.40 15.34 -2.45
C CYS A 549 -15.41 16.44 -2.14
N SER A 550 -16.55 16.09 -1.55
CA SER A 550 -17.58 17.03 -1.08
C SER A 550 -17.09 17.98 0.02
N ALA A 551 -16.00 17.65 0.72
CA ALA A 551 -15.47 18.47 1.83
C ALA A 551 -14.44 19.51 1.40
N CYS A 552 -13.47 19.13 0.56
CA CYS A 552 -12.36 20.01 0.17
C CYS A 552 -12.42 20.42 -1.31
N SER A 553 -13.37 19.88 -2.09
CA SER A 553 -13.45 20.03 -3.54
C SER A 553 -12.20 19.57 -4.30
N GLY A 554 -11.30 18.85 -3.64
CA GLY A 554 -10.10 18.27 -4.23
C GLY A 554 -10.44 17.03 -5.06
N THR A 555 -9.81 16.93 -6.23
CA THR A 555 -9.92 15.75 -7.08
C THR A 555 -9.03 14.63 -6.56
N MET A 556 -9.63 13.47 -6.31
CA MET A 556 -8.93 12.29 -5.82
C MET A 556 -8.26 11.52 -6.97
N GLU A 557 -7.08 10.97 -6.71
CA GLU A 557 -6.38 10.15 -7.70
C GLU A 557 -7.12 8.85 -8.00
N PRO A 558 -6.97 8.26 -9.21
CA PRO A 558 -7.66 7.04 -9.61
C PRO A 558 -7.40 5.81 -8.75
N TRP A 559 -6.35 5.82 -7.90
CA TRP A 559 -6.00 4.74 -6.98
C TRP A 559 -6.31 5.07 -5.51
N SER A 560 -6.88 6.25 -5.23
CA SER A 560 -7.29 6.64 -3.89
C SER A 560 -8.54 5.87 -3.43
N VAL A 561 -8.66 5.73 -2.12
CA VAL A 561 -9.85 5.14 -1.48
C VAL A 561 -10.72 6.28 -0.94
N ALA A 562 -12.06 6.14 -1.06
CA ALA A 562 -13.01 7.16 -0.64
C ALA A 562 -14.27 6.56 -0.02
N TYR A 563 -15.03 7.37 0.72
CA TYR A 563 -16.36 7.02 1.23
C TYR A 563 -17.44 7.65 0.38
N ARG A 564 -18.45 6.87 -0.02
CA ARG A 564 -19.52 7.33 -0.90
C ARG A 564 -20.92 6.96 -0.41
N CYS A 565 -21.84 7.89 -0.60
CA CYS A 565 -23.27 7.64 -0.48
C CYS A 565 -23.77 6.80 -1.67
N MET A 566 -24.39 5.66 -1.39
CA MET A 566 -24.97 4.80 -2.43
C MET A 566 -26.48 5.05 -2.62
N LYS A 567 -27.09 5.91 -1.80
CA LYS A 567 -28.52 6.25 -1.86
C LYS A 567 -28.78 7.47 -2.75
N ARG A 568 -28.75 7.27 -4.08
CA ARG A 568 -29.11 8.27 -5.11
C ARG A 568 -28.59 9.69 -4.83
N CYS A 569 -27.38 9.79 -4.28
CA CYS A 569 -26.74 11.05 -3.96
C CYS A 569 -25.26 10.96 -4.34
N ASP A 570 -24.71 12.01 -4.93
CA ASP A 570 -23.33 12.03 -5.41
C ASP A 570 -22.32 12.48 -4.33
N TYR A 571 -22.67 12.26 -3.06
CA TYR A 571 -21.84 12.64 -1.92
C TYR A 571 -20.64 11.69 -1.78
N THR A 572 -19.44 12.25 -1.82
CA THR A 572 -18.17 11.50 -1.73
C THR A 572 -17.22 12.23 -0.79
N LEU A 573 -16.54 11.49 0.09
CA LEU A 573 -15.63 12.02 1.09
C LEU A 573 -14.30 11.29 1.01
N ASP A 574 -13.21 12.04 0.85
CA ASP A 574 -11.87 11.45 0.94
C ASP A 574 -11.54 11.03 2.37
N VAL A 575 -10.61 10.06 2.51
CA VAL A 575 -10.23 9.54 3.83
C VAL A 575 -9.61 10.64 4.72
N GLY A 576 -8.83 11.56 4.14
CA GLY A 576 -8.27 12.72 4.85
C GLY A 576 -9.35 13.57 5.50
N CYS A 577 -10.30 14.05 4.72
CA CYS A 577 -11.42 14.85 5.21
C CYS A 577 -12.31 14.08 6.20
N SER A 578 -12.49 12.76 6.01
CA SER A 578 -13.25 11.93 6.96
C SER A 578 -12.61 11.80 8.35
N THR A 579 -11.30 12.08 8.46
CA THR A 579 -10.56 11.96 9.73
C THR A 579 -10.36 13.29 10.45
N LEU A 580 -10.90 14.38 9.90
CA LEU A 580 -10.79 15.71 10.50
C LEU A 580 -11.47 15.74 11.88
N PRO A 581 -10.87 16.40 12.88
CA PRO A 581 -11.47 16.51 14.20
C PRO A 581 -12.72 17.39 14.14
N LEU A 582 -13.77 17.04 14.90
CA LEU A 582 -15.00 17.83 14.93
C LEU A 582 -14.81 19.21 15.56
N THR A 583 -13.75 19.40 16.36
CA THR A 583 -13.43 20.65 17.02
C THR A 583 -11.96 21.03 16.87
N ALA A 584 -11.68 22.33 16.84
CA ALA A 584 -10.33 22.89 16.79
C ALA A 584 -10.19 24.09 17.73
N SER A 585 -9.01 24.26 18.32
CA SER A 585 -8.70 25.40 19.20
C SER A 585 -8.16 26.59 18.39
N TYR A 586 -8.65 27.80 18.62
CA TYR A 586 -8.14 29.01 17.98
C TYR A 586 -7.68 30.06 18.98
N LYS A 587 -6.54 30.69 18.71
CA LYS A 587 -5.86 31.61 19.63
C LYS A 587 -6.72 32.76 20.14
N TYR A 588 -7.50 33.38 19.24
CA TYR A 588 -8.30 34.57 19.56
C TYR A 588 -9.69 34.22 20.07
N ASP A 589 -9.98 32.93 20.22
CA ASP A 589 -11.26 32.42 20.64
C ASP A 589 -11.10 31.53 21.87
N LYS A 590 -11.90 31.80 22.90
CA LYS A 590 -11.92 30.94 24.09
C LYS A 590 -12.78 29.71 23.87
N HIS A 591 -13.67 29.75 22.89
CA HIS A 591 -14.55 28.67 22.53
C HIS A 591 -13.89 27.81 21.43
N PRO A 592 -14.05 26.49 21.47
CA PRO A 592 -13.59 25.63 20.39
C PRO A 592 -14.41 25.89 19.13
N LEU A 593 -13.71 26.03 17.99
CA LEU A 593 -14.37 26.06 16.69
C LEU A 593 -14.93 24.68 16.36
N THR A 594 -16.08 24.63 15.72
CA THR A 594 -16.75 23.41 15.27
C THR A 594 -16.60 23.25 13.75
N LEU A 595 -16.31 22.03 13.31
CA LEU A 595 -16.23 21.69 11.88
C LEU A 595 -17.62 21.85 11.24
N THR A 596 -17.69 22.70 10.22
CA THR A 596 -18.93 23.13 9.55
C THR A 596 -18.89 22.74 8.08
N TYR A 597 -20.02 22.22 7.57
CA TYR A 597 -20.10 21.52 6.28
C TYR A 597 -20.74 22.32 5.15
N SER A 598 -21.47 23.37 5.48
CA SER A 598 -22.17 24.24 4.53
C SER A 598 -22.22 25.65 5.10
N ASP A 599 -22.09 26.64 4.21
CA ASP A 599 -22.27 28.05 4.53
C ASP A 599 -23.39 28.60 3.64
N GLU A 600 -24.53 29.01 4.22
CA GLU A 600 -25.60 29.67 3.48
C GLU A 600 -25.38 31.19 3.36
N SER A 601 -24.24 31.70 3.85
CA SER A 601 -23.91 33.13 3.83
C SER A 601 -23.55 33.61 2.41
N GLU A 602 -23.77 34.90 2.16
CA GLU A 602 -23.41 35.52 0.87
C GLU A 602 -21.90 35.41 0.59
N ALA A 603 -21.52 35.26 -0.68
CA ALA A 603 -20.12 35.06 -1.09
C ALA A 603 -19.15 36.15 -0.56
N SER A 604 -19.64 37.37 -0.33
CA SER A 604 -18.86 38.48 0.24
C SER A 604 -18.53 38.34 1.74
N GLN A 605 -19.03 37.32 2.44
CA GLN A 605 -18.75 37.02 3.85
C GLN A 605 -17.86 35.78 4.04
N LEU A 606 -17.37 35.20 2.94
CA LEU A 606 -16.55 33.99 2.97
C LEU A 606 -15.07 34.34 3.13
N TYR A 607 -14.66 34.89 4.27
CA TYR A 607 -13.24 35.09 4.57
C TYR A 607 -12.80 34.23 5.75
N CYS A 608 -11.51 33.93 5.79
CA CYS A 608 -10.87 33.29 6.93
C CYS A 608 -10.30 34.37 7.84
N ASP A 609 -10.72 34.41 9.11
CA ASP A 609 -10.32 35.45 10.07
C ASP A 609 -8.84 35.38 10.46
N LEU A 610 -8.14 34.30 10.12
CA LEU A 610 -6.70 34.18 10.37
C LEU A 610 -5.85 34.73 9.21
N CYS A 611 -6.15 34.31 7.98
CA CYS A 611 -5.29 34.62 6.83
C CYS A 611 -5.87 35.70 5.91
N GLU A 612 -7.09 36.17 6.20
CA GLU A 612 -7.83 37.18 5.44
C GLU A 612 -8.05 36.81 3.95
N LYS A 613 -7.89 35.53 3.60
CA LYS A 613 -8.16 35.00 2.26
C LYS A 613 -9.57 34.46 2.15
N GLU A 614 -10.11 34.51 0.94
CA GLU A 614 -11.44 34.01 0.61
C GLU A 614 -11.55 32.50 0.89
N ARG A 615 -12.69 32.07 1.42
CA ARG A 615 -13.10 30.68 1.62
C ARG A 615 -13.89 30.23 0.40
N GLN A 616 -13.70 28.97 0.01
CA GLN A 616 -14.52 28.37 -1.03
C GLN A 616 -15.93 28.09 -0.46
N PRO A 617 -17.03 28.52 -1.11
CA PRO A 617 -18.39 28.41 -0.57
C PRO A 617 -18.81 26.98 -0.19
N ASN A 618 -18.35 25.98 -0.96
CA ASN A 618 -18.74 24.58 -0.81
C ASN A 618 -17.68 23.74 -0.09
N SER A 619 -16.65 24.36 0.50
CA SER A 619 -15.62 23.65 1.25
C SER A 619 -15.85 23.76 2.75
N TRP A 620 -15.52 22.68 3.47
CA TRP A 620 -15.61 22.66 4.93
C TRP A 620 -14.67 23.66 5.58
N PHE A 621 -15.06 24.15 6.74
CA PHE A 621 -14.33 25.14 7.52
C PHE A 621 -14.60 24.97 9.01
N TYR A 622 -13.84 25.63 9.86
CA TYR A 622 -14.08 25.67 11.30
C TYR A 622 -14.76 26.97 11.68
N TYR A 623 -15.86 26.89 12.42
CA TYR A 623 -16.67 28.03 12.81
C TYR A 623 -16.97 28.03 14.31
N CYS A 624 -16.92 29.19 14.95
CA CYS A 624 -17.41 29.39 16.31
C CYS A 624 -18.65 30.27 16.27
N ALA A 625 -19.79 29.76 16.72
CA ALA A 625 -21.03 30.52 16.79
C ALA A 625 -21.02 31.62 17.87
N ASP A 626 -20.23 31.44 18.94
CA ASP A 626 -20.17 32.39 20.06
C ASP A 626 -19.32 33.63 19.76
N CYS A 627 -18.27 33.45 18.96
CA CYS A 627 -17.32 34.52 18.63
C CYS A 627 -17.33 34.91 17.15
N ASP A 628 -18.16 34.24 16.34
CA ASP A 628 -18.32 34.47 14.91
C ASP A 628 -17.01 34.33 14.10
N ASN A 629 -16.08 33.51 14.58
CA ASN A 629 -14.81 33.25 13.91
C ASN A 629 -14.93 32.09 12.92
N SER A 630 -14.51 32.32 11.68
CA SER A 630 -14.45 31.36 10.58
C SER A 630 -13.01 31.16 10.10
N LEU A 631 -12.53 29.92 10.10
CA LEU A 631 -11.18 29.57 9.65
C LEU A 631 -11.18 28.48 8.59
N HIS A 632 -10.25 28.56 7.62
CA HIS A 632 -9.93 27.40 6.77
C HIS A 632 -9.48 26.20 7.62
N LEU A 633 -9.68 24.98 7.12
CA LEU A 633 -9.24 23.74 7.79
C LEU A 633 -7.77 23.80 8.21
N ASN A 634 -6.88 24.15 7.28
CA ASN A 634 -5.44 24.24 7.54
C ASN A 634 -5.08 25.42 8.47
N CYS A 635 -5.87 26.50 8.46
CA CYS A 635 -5.68 27.62 9.38
C CYS A 635 -6.03 27.26 10.82
N ALA A 636 -7.02 26.40 11.03
CA ALA A 636 -7.43 25.93 12.36
C ALA A 636 -6.53 24.80 12.90
N LEU A 637 -6.09 23.89 12.04
CA LEU A 637 -5.34 22.69 12.44
C LEU A 637 -3.82 22.83 12.33
N GLY A 638 -3.32 23.69 11.43
CA GLY A 638 -1.91 23.77 11.05
C GLY A 638 -1.50 22.66 10.06
N ASP A 639 -0.25 22.70 9.61
CA ASP A 639 0.25 21.82 8.54
C ASP A 639 0.49 20.38 8.99
N LEU A 640 0.67 20.14 10.29
CA LEU A 640 1.17 18.87 10.83
C LEU A 640 0.35 18.29 12.02
N PRO A 641 -1.00 18.20 11.91
CA PRO A 641 -1.91 17.91 13.03
C PRO A 641 -1.61 16.63 13.81
N TYR A 642 -0.85 15.70 13.24
CA TYR A 642 -0.58 14.36 13.80
C TYR A 642 0.91 14.10 14.07
N MET A 643 1.72 15.16 14.12
CA MET A 643 3.10 15.13 14.59
C MET A 643 3.19 15.38 16.08
N LYS A 644 4.12 14.71 16.75
CA LYS A 644 4.39 14.91 18.18
C LYS A 644 5.07 16.26 18.41
N LEU A 645 4.52 17.06 19.32
CA LEU A 645 5.12 18.34 19.68
C LEU A 645 6.46 18.13 20.42
N GLY A 646 7.44 18.98 20.13
CA GLY A 646 8.78 18.92 20.71
C GLY A 646 9.74 17.94 20.04
N ASN A 647 9.30 17.16 19.04
CA ASN A 647 10.18 16.27 18.30
C ASN A 647 11.09 17.01 17.32
N LYS A 648 12.33 16.53 17.19
CA LYS A 648 13.35 17.09 16.30
C LYS A 648 13.38 16.36 14.96
N ILE A 649 13.09 17.07 13.89
CA ILE A 649 13.18 16.63 12.51
C ILE A 649 14.60 16.90 11.99
N LYS A 650 15.23 15.88 11.39
CA LYS A 650 16.53 16.00 10.71
C LYS A 650 16.34 15.83 9.20
N GLY A 651 17.32 16.25 8.40
CA GLY A 651 17.25 16.15 6.94
C GLY A 651 16.40 17.25 6.29
N THR A 652 16.05 18.29 7.04
CA THR A 652 15.46 19.52 6.50
C THR A 652 16.53 20.31 5.72
N PRO A 653 16.16 21.21 4.80
CA PRO A 653 17.12 22.08 4.12
C PRO A 653 17.90 23.00 5.07
N HIS A 654 17.40 23.20 6.29
CA HIS A 654 18.10 23.90 7.35
C HIS A 654 19.18 23.02 8.02
N ARG A 655 20.36 23.62 8.30
CA ARG A 655 21.53 22.94 8.88
C ARG A 655 21.31 22.34 10.26
N HIS A 656 20.41 22.93 11.07
CA HIS A 656 20.08 22.43 12.40
C HIS A 656 18.79 21.60 12.37
N PRO A 657 18.63 20.62 13.28
CA PRO A 657 17.36 19.93 13.44
C PRO A 657 16.24 20.90 13.84
N LEU A 658 15.12 20.85 13.14
CA LEU A 658 13.96 21.68 13.44
C LEU A 658 13.02 20.96 14.40
N THR A 659 12.44 21.68 15.34
CA THR A 659 11.51 21.15 16.34
C THR A 659 10.07 21.43 15.92
N VAL A 660 9.20 20.43 15.98
CA VAL A 660 7.76 20.64 15.78
C VAL A 660 7.21 21.39 16.98
N VAL A 661 6.67 22.58 16.74
CA VAL A 661 6.09 23.43 17.78
C VAL A 661 4.64 23.74 17.46
N LYS A 662 3.83 24.01 18.49
CA LYS A 662 2.49 24.57 18.33
C LYS A 662 2.53 26.01 18.84
N ASN A 663 2.61 26.94 17.90
CA ASN A 663 2.66 28.37 18.17
C ASN A 663 1.22 28.89 18.32
N ILE A 664 0.86 29.21 19.55
CA ILE A 664 -0.44 29.82 19.86
C ILE A 664 -0.24 31.30 20.16
N TRP A 665 0.82 31.69 20.86
CA TRP A 665 1.09 33.09 21.23
C TRP A 665 2.41 33.57 20.63
N ASN A 666 2.48 34.85 20.25
CA ASN A 666 3.67 35.48 19.67
C ASN A 666 4.29 34.69 18.50
N CYS A 667 3.43 34.27 17.55
CA CYS A 667 3.80 33.41 16.43
C CYS A 667 4.91 34.07 15.58
N PRO A 668 6.04 33.40 15.31
CA PRO A 668 7.09 33.95 14.47
C PRO A 668 6.61 34.04 13.02
N PRO A 669 7.12 35.01 12.23
CA PRO A 669 6.92 34.99 10.79
C PRO A 669 7.71 33.84 10.16
N CYS A 670 7.12 33.19 9.16
CA CYS A 670 7.78 32.22 8.32
C CYS A 670 8.94 32.90 7.57
N VAL A 671 10.10 32.26 7.54
CA VAL A 671 11.28 32.78 6.82
C VAL A 671 11.05 32.95 5.32
N GLU A 672 10.05 32.27 4.77
CA GLU A 672 9.84 32.11 3.33
C GLU A 672 8.64 32.89 2.81
N CYS A 673 7.44 32.48 3.21
CA CYS A 673 6.22 33.16 2.78
C CYS A 673 5.95 34.44 3.59
N ARG A 674 6.72 34.71 4.66
CA ARG A 674 6.56 35.85 5.58
C ARG A 674 5.27 35.90 6.39
N GLU A 675 4.34 34.98 6.13
CA GLU A 675 3.11 34.81 6.92
C GLU A 675 3.41 34.29 8.34
N LEU A 676 2.52 34.56 9.29
CA LEU A 676 2.68 34.09 10.67
C LEU A 676 2.55 32.56 10.74
N CYS A 677 3.51 31.92 11.40
CA CYS A 677 3.46 30.49 11.72
C CYS A 677 2.51 30.22 12.90
N ASN A 678 1.22 30.44 12.70
CA ASN A 678 0.17 30.13 13.68
C ASN A 678 -0.23 28.64 13.62
N GLY A 679 -0.44 28.01 14.77
CA GLY A 679 -0.67 26.57 14.83
C GLY A 679 0.66 25.80 14.79
N GLN A 680 0.70 24.66 14.11
CA GLN A 680 1.92 23.86 14.04
C GLN A 680 2.91 24.37 12.99
N ALA A 681 4.18 24.46 13.39
CA ALA A 681 5.27 24.90 12.54
C ALA A 681 6.60 24.23 12.93
N LEU A 682 7.64 24.47 12.14
CA LEU A 682 9.00 24.01 12.42
C LEU A 682 9.85 25.17 12.95
N GLU A 683 10.48 24.99 14.11
CA GLU A 683 11.33 26.00 14.73
C GLU A 683 12.71 25.43 15.09
N CYS A 684 13.77 26.14 14.74
CA CYS A 684 15.11 25.85 15.22
C CYS A 684 15.26 26.32 16.67
N LYS A 685 15.56 25.39 17.58
CA LYS A 685 15.80 25.69 19.01
C LYS A 685 17.29 25.87 19.34
N GLU A 686 18.15 25.95 18.32
CA GLU A 686 19.59 26.17 18.52
C GLU A 686 19.86 27.63 18.91
N THR A 687 20.75 27.85 19.87
CA THR A 687 21.03 29.19 20.40
C THR A 687 21.55 30.13 19.30
N GLY A 688 20.88 31.25 19.08
CA GLY A 688 21.25 32.25 18.07
C GLY A 688 20.64 32.01 16.68
N CYS A 689 19.82 30.97 16.49
CA CYS A 689 19.18 30.67 15.23
C CYS A 689 17.67 30.96 15.27
N ASN A 690 17.25 32.09 14.70
CA ASN A 690 15.83 32.48 14.62
C ASN A 690 15.18 31.93 13.33
N PHE A 691 15.25 30.61 13.12
CA PHE A 691 14.66 29.97 11.95
C PHE A 691 13.30 29.36 12.30
N THR A 692 12.23 29.89 11.72
CA THR A 692 10.87 29.32 11.81
C THR A 692 10.27 29.25 10.42
N VAL A 693 9.66 28.13 10.07
CA VAL A 693 9.10 27.90 8.73
C VAL A 693 7.83 27.05 8.81
N HIS A 694 6.87 27.30 7.93
CA HIS A 694 5.76 26.37 7.67
C HIS A 694 6.31 25.06 7.10
N TRP A 695 5.57 23.96 7.25
CA TRP A 695 6.03 22.67 6.75
C TRP A 695 6.22 22.70 5.22
N ASP A 696 5.21 23.20 4.50
CA ASP A 696 5.23 23.26 3.05
C ASP A 696 6.27 24.25 2.51
N CYS A 697 6.55 25.31 3.27
CA CYS A 697 7.58 26.28 2.92
C CYS A 697 9.00 25.73 3.13
N CYS A 698 9.19 24.75 4.01
CA CYS A 698 10.50 24.19 4.34
C CYS A 698 11.20 23.59 3.11
N TRP A 699 10.43 23.00 2.18
CA TRP A 699 10.94 22.27 1.02
C TRP A 699 11.05 23.11 -0.25
N GLY A 700 10.50 24.33 -0.26
CA GLY A 700 10.69 25.30 -1.35
C GLY A 700 12.06 25.96 -1.37
N LEU A 701 12.96 25.58 -0.44
CA LEU A 701 14.21 26.28 -0.16
C LEU A 701 15.36 25.71 -0.96
N THR A 702 15.59 26.34 -2.11
CA THR A 702 16.87 26.24 -2.81
C THR A 702 17.90 27.06 -2.04
N PHE A 703 18.77 26.40 -1.29
CA PHE A 703 19.97 27.00 -0.70
C PHE A 703 21.14 27.01 -1.68
#